data_AF-A0A3L7Q4C2-F1
#
_entry.id   AF-A0A3L7Q4C2-F1
#
_cell.length_a   1.000
_cell.length_b   1.000
_cell.length_c   1.000
_cell.angle_alpha   90.00
_cell.angle_beta   90.00
_cell.angle_gamma   90.00
#
_symmetry.space_group_name_H-M   'P 1'
#
loop_
_entity.id
_entity.type
_entity.pdbx_description
1 polymer ?
#
loop_
_entity_poly.entity_id
_entity_poly.type
_entity_poly.pdbx_seq_one_letter_code
_entity_poly.pdbx_strand_id
1 'polypeptide(L)'
;MNMRRWFVAWTLWGIFVLSGRHVPAEEFPPLSVMTLGDSITKGARPGVTDDQTFAAELQRQLRVQGHPEAEITNVGIGGETAGQGLRRLERDVVARKPSIVTIMYGHNDSYVDVGKTEVRVPVARFRSDLSQLVQRLREAGITAILMTPPAYAEKSGPNGLGEHCNVKLSQYAEITRQVADTLQTPLIDHYAAWAERSQRGADLNEWTTDGYHPNPLGHVDLATRMLSVVQEQIPPGYFAKVPRENWSELNARLSGGSCWRKPGQLFLDIPGPDARQVKLPRLNNVVRSVSWIMDGPPHFDGVSLSQTPSEWTVQISENVPSEAVIALEVDGMPRLALTPAVSRPGAEGVITLSAHDAVVHGEKLQFEPLTHKNTVGYWVNPKDYAEWSYGIDTPGEFEVLIHQGCGGHAGSEVELGFPEGAVPFVVEETGHFQNFVWRSIGRISLKELGVQQVRLRCTKLAKGAVMDMRQIRLVPVGAATANPRDMRDVAPDLVPPAFSIKTPAPGQHVLRLLPNQPPGHGLYLPTNWNGGRKWPILVEWTGNGPYRNDRGDVSTGEFEQSQLAFGLSGGYDAICLSLPLVDERGASLFQWWGEAPDYDPAATVRYLKAAIADTCEKYGGDPSHVILVGFSRGSIAVNAVGLSSDEAAGLWKAAVCFSHYDGVQEWPFAGSDAPSARTRLQRLGNKPQFIVSESSASGPSQVDQTKNYLDMTELKGDFTFAATGFLNHSDRWALRPSPARQQIREWLKRQMAP
;
A
#
# COMPACT_ATOMS: atom_id res chain seq x y z
N MET A 1 74.07 -7.08 8.00
CA MET A 1 74.02 -7.05 6.53
C MET A 1 72.97 -8.07 6.07
N ASN A 2 72.00 -7.62 5.26
CA ASN A 2 71.08 -8.40 4.40
C ASN A 2 69.94 -9.27 4.99
N MET A 3 68.76 -8.64 5.02
CA MET A 3 67.47 -9.00 4.38
C MET A 3 67.09 -10.48 4.08
N ARG A 4 65.95 -10.88 4.70
CA ARG A 4 64.69 -11.40 4.10
C ARG A 4 64.74 -12.58 3.10
N ARG A 5 64.09 -13.73 3.43
CA ARG A 5 62.68 -14.11 3.08
C ARG A 5 62.40 -15.63 3.23
N TRP A 6 61.33 -15.94 3.98
CA TRP A 6 60.25 -16.92 3.79
C TRP A 6 60.50 -18.33 3.20
N PHE A 7 60.09 -19.37 3.94
CA PHE A 7 59.40 -20.56 3.39
C PHE A 7 58.40 -21.15 4.40
N VAL A 8 57.31 -21.66 3.83
CA VAL A 8 56.06 -22.18 4.40
C VAL A 8 56.17 -23.69 4.69
N ALA A 9 55.58 -24.20 5.79
CA ALA A 9 54.58 -25.30 5.78
C ALA A 9 54.54 -26.22 7.04
N TRP A 10 53.37 -26.18 7.71
CA TRP A 10 52.53 -27.28 8.24
C TRP A 10 53.01 -28.28 9.30
N THR A 11 52.30 -28.29 10.45
CA THR A 11 51.38 -29.39 10.90
C THR A 11 50.48 -28.86 12.04
N LEU A 12 49.14 -28.78 11.85
CA LEU A 12 48.08 -29.72 12.33
C LEU A 12 47.98 -29.79 13.87
N TRP A 13 46.84 -29.80 14.57
CA TRP A 13 45.40 -29.75 14.29
C TRP A 13 44.72 -29.58 15.66
N GLY A 14 43.63 -28.84 15.75
CA GLY A 14 42.90 -28.65 17.01
C GLY A 14 41.54 -28.03 16.75
N ILE A 15 40.54 -28.89 16.62
CA ILE A 15 39.13 -28.58 16.35
C ILE A 15 38.58 -27.72 17.50
N PHE A 16 38.25 -26.46 17.21
CA PHE A 16 37.34 -25.67 18.03
C PHE A 16 36.02 -25.51 17.28
N VAL A 17 34.99 -26.16 17.82
CA VAL A 17 33.59 -25.87 17.52
C VAL A 17 33.33 -24.45 18.03
N LEU A 18 33.33 -23.48 17.12
CA LEU A 18 32.84 -22.14 17.43
C LEU A 18 31.31 -22.21 17.43
N SER A 19 30.75 -22.24 18.64
CA SER A 19 29.39 -21.78 18.90
C SER A 19 29.25 -20.41 18.25
N GLY A 20 28.41 -20.33 17.21
CA GLY A 20 28.06 -19.08 16.55
C GLY A 20 27.45 -18.15 17.59
N ARG A 21 28.24 -17.19 18.08
CA ARG A 21 27.70 -16.01 18.74
C ARG A 21 26.69 -15.42 17.76
N HIS A 22 25.42 -15.41 18.14
CA HIS A 22 24.44 -14.50 17.57
C HIS A 22 25.06 -13.10 17.66
N VAL A 23 25.56 -12.60 16.53
CA VAL A 23 25.70 -11.16 16.34
C VAL A 23 24.25 -10.67 16.33
N PRO A 24 23.83 -9.81 17.27
CA PRO A 24 22.51 -9.20 17.19
C PRO A 24 22.41 -8.55 15.82
N ALA A 25 21.28 -8.72 15.13
CA ALA A 25 20.98 -7.87 14.00
C ALA A 25 21.05 -6.42 14.52
N GLU A 26 22.07 -5.66 14.12
CA GLU A 26 22.08 -4.22 14.36
C GLU A 26 20.81 -3.67 13.72
N GLU A 27 19.88 -3.20 14.54
CA GLU A 27 18.71 -2.45 14.09
C GLU A 27 19.22 -1.22 13.33
N PHE A 28 18.89 -1.19 12.03
CA PHE A 28 19.29 -0.09 11.17
C PHE A 28 18.45 1.14 11.52
N PRO A 29 19.06 2.31 11.84
CA PRO A 29 18.29 3.47 12.29
C PRO A 29 17.44 4.03 11.13
N PRO A 30 16.21 4.50 11.43
CA PRO A 30 15.32 5.10 10.43
C PRO A 30 15.90 6.36 9.80
N LEU A 31 15.52 6.66 8.56
CA LEU A 31 15.82 7.95 7.92
C LEU A 31 15.17 9.09 8.73
N SER A 32 15.98 9.87 9.44
CA SER A 32 15.52 10.98 10.29
C SER A 32 15.70 12.34 9.62
N VAL A 33 14.60 13.08 9.43
CA VAL A 33 14.58 14.44 8.89
C VAL A 33 13.98 15.40 9.93
N MET A 34 14.50 16.62 10.05
CA MET A 34 13.89 17.65 10.91
C MET A 34 13.58 18.94 10.14
N THR A 35 12.46 19.58 10.46
CA THR A 35 12.05 20.86 9.86
C THR A 35 12.20 21.99 10.88
N LEU A 36 13.08 22.95 10.59
CA LEU A 36 13.41 24.10 11.44
C LEU A 36 12.86 25.40 10.82
N GLY A 37 12.12 26.19 11.60
CA GLY A 37 11.58 27.44 11.10
C GLY A 37 10.62 28.15 12.04
N ASP A 38 9.82 29.04 11.46
CA ASP A 38 8.90 29.94 12.16
C ASP A 38 7.46 29.39 12.27
N SER A 39 6.45 30.27 12.27
CA SER A 39 5.03 29.92 12.29
C SER A 39 4.60 29.08 11.07
N ILE A 40 5.22 29.27 9.91
CA ILE A 40 4.94 28.46 8.71
C ILE A 40 5.43 27.04 8.93
N THR A 41 6.59 26.87 9.56
CA THR A 41 7.12 25.54 9.91
C THR A 41 6.31 24.89 11.01
N LYS A 42 5.98 25.63 12.08
CA LYS A 42 5.07 25.14 13.11
C LYS A 42 3.77 24.62 12.49
N GLY A 43 3.21 25.37 11.53
CA GLY A 43 2.12 24.96 10.65
C GLY A 43 0.76 24.86 11.35
N ALA A 44 0.69 24.23 12.52
CA ALA A 44 -0.56 24.06 13.26
C ALA A 44 -1.09 25.39 13.83
N ARG A 45 -2.30 25.74 13.39
CA ARG A 45 -2.99 27.01 13.65
C ARG A 45 -4.48 26.87 13.30
N PRO A 46 -5.35 27.86 13.60
CA PRO A 46 -6.72 27.84 13.10
C PRO A 46 -6.77 27.62 11.57
N GLY A 47 -7.39 26.52 11.14
CA GLY A 47 -7.47 26.10 9.73
C GLY A 47 -6.41 25.10 9.26
N VAL A 48 -5.45 24.70 10.12
CA VAL A 48 -4.42 23.66 9.81
C VAL A 48 -4.09 22.86 11.06
N THR A 49 -4.28 21.54 11.03
CA THR A 49 -3.91 20.61 12.11
C THR A 49 -2.46 20.13 12.01
N ASP A 50 -1.92 19.50 13.06
CA ASP A 50 -0.52 19.02 13.10
C ASP A 50 -0.19 18.03 11.95
N ASP A 51 -1.13 17.16 11.59
CA ASP A 51 -1.05 16.19 10.50
C ASP A 51 -1.25 16.80 9.11
N GLN A 52 -1.74 18.03 9.02
CA GLN A 52 -1.85 18.80 7.77
C GLN A 52 -0.65 19.72 7.53
N THR A 53 0.34 19.73 8.42
CA THR A 53 1.56 20.50 8.22
C THR A 53 2.42 19.90 7.13
N PHE A 54 3.26 20.72 6.48
CA PHE A 54 4.13 20.22 5.41
C PHE A 54 5.14 19.17 5.92
N ALA A 55 5.45 19.18 7.23
CA ALA A 55 6.35 18.21 7.84
C ALA A 55 5.69 16.82 7.91
N ALA A 56 4.43 16.77 8.35
CA ALA A 56 3.64 15.54 8.36
C ALA A 56 3.38 15.02 6.95
N GLU A 57 3.04 15.92 6.03
CA GLU A 57 2.81 15.58 4.63
C GLU A 57 4.07 15.06 3.93
N LEU A 58 5.24 15.66 4.16
CA LEU A 58 6.51 15.17 3.61
C LEU A 58 6.83 13.75 4.11
N GLN A 59 6.59 13.47 5.41
CA GLN A 59 6.76 12.13 5.95
C GLN A 59 5.88 11.11 5.22
N ARG A 60 4.61 11.47 5.00
CA ARG A 60 3.64 10.63 4.27
C ARG A 60 4.15 10.34 2.86
N GLN A 61 4.61 11.36 2.14
CA GLN A 61 5.12 11.21 0.77
C GLN A 61 6.37 10.32 0.69
N LEU A 62 7.34 10.48 1.59
CA LEU A 62 8.55 9.63 1.62
C LEU A 62 8.23 8.16 1.86
N ARG A 63 7.30 7.86 2.76
CA ARG A 63 6.86 6.48 3.04
C ARG A 63 6.22 5.82 1.82
N VAL A 64 5.42 6.56 1.07
CA VAL A 64 4.80 6.08 -0.18
C VAL A 64 5.86 5.82 -1.26
N GLN A 65 6.94 6.59 -1.30
CA GLN A 65 8.01 6.45 -2.29
C GLN A 65 9.06 5.36 -1.95
N GLY A 66 8.75 4.45 -1.02
CA GLY A 66 9.62 3.32 -0.70
C GLY A 66 10.57 3.54 0.48
N HIS A 67 10.31 4.55 1.32
CA HIS A 67 11.01 4.78 2.58
C HIS A 67 10.06 4.60 3.78
N PRO A 68 9.46 3.40 3.99
CA PRO A 68 8.48 3.17 5.05
C PRO A 68 9.00 3.47 6.46
N GLU A 69 10.31 3.51 6.65
CA GLU A 69 11.02 3.83 7.88
C GLU A 69 11.28 5.34 8.11
N ALA A 70 10.90 6.22 7.18
CA ALA A 70 11.18 7.65 7.30
C ALA A 70 10.43 8.29 8.49
N GLU A 71 11.13 9.12 9.26
CA GLU A 71 10.63 9.87 10.42
C GLU A 71 10.97 11.37 10.28
N ILE A 72 9.96 12.23 10.41
CA ILE A 72 10.11 13.69 10.31
C ILE A 72 9.69 14.36 11.61
N THR A 73 10.57 15.18 12.17
CA THR A 73 10.29 15.97 13.37
C THR A 73 10.16 17.45 13.03
N ASN A 74 8.99 18.02 13.33
CA ASN A 74 8.75 19.45 13.25
C ASN A 74 9.26 20.18 14.51
N VAL A 75 10.14 21.17 14.32
CA VAL A 75 10.65 22.01 15.42
C VAL A 75 10.41 23.50 15.15
N GLY A 76 9.32 23.86 14.48
CA GLY A 76 8.95 25.26 14.21
C GLY A 76 8.43 26.04 15.43
N ILE A 77 8.76 27.33 15.53
CA ILE A 77 8.26 28.22 16.60
C ILE A 77 7.60 29.47 16.00
N GLY A 78 6.36 29.74 16.40
CA GLY A 78 5.59 30.88 15.89
C GLY A 78 6.23 32.24 16.21
N GLY A 79 6.29 33.12 15.21
CA GLY A 79 6.89 34.46 15.34
C GLY A 79 8.42 34.48 15.37
N GLU A 80 9.08 33.33 15.22
CA GLU A 80 10.53 33.22 15.31
C GLU A 80 11.23 33.81 14.07
N THR A 81 12.39 34.42 14.32
CA THR A 81 13.37 34.91 13.33
C THR A 81 14.52 33.92 13.18
N ALA A 82 15.29 33.98 12.09
CA ALA A 82 16.42 33.07 11.88
C ALA A 82 17.43 33.10 13.04
N GLY A 83 17.73 34.29 13.57
CA GLY A 83 18.65 34.45 14.71
C GLY A 83 18.13 33.88 16.03
N GLN A 84 16.81 33.74 16.21
CA GLN A 84 16.23 33.04 17.35
C GLN A 84 16.34 31.52 17.19
N GLY A 85 16.06 30.98 15.99
CA GLY A 85 16.29 29.56 15.67
C GLY A 85 17.74 29.15 15.88
N LEU A 86 18.68 30.00 15.48
CA LEU A 86 20.12 29.78 15.68
C LEU A 86 20.49 29.61 17.17
N ARG A 87 19.83 30.33 18.10
CA ARG A 87 20.15 30.23 19.53
C ARG A 87 19.76 28.89 20.16
N ARG A 88 18.84 28.16 19.56
CA ARG A 88 18.34 26.88 20.07
C ARG A 88 18.75 25.66 19.23
N LEU A 89 19.44 25.89 18.11
CA LEU A 89 19.87 24.86 17.16
C LEU A 89 20.51 23.65 17.86
N GLU A 90 21.38 23.92 18.84
CA GLU A 90 22.19 22.85 19.44
C GLU A 90 21.35 21.94 20.33
N ARG A 91 20.46 22.55 21.13
CA ARG A 91 19.56 21.85 22.04
C ARG A 91 18.46 21.10 21.28
N ASP A 92 17.87 21.74 20.28
CA ASP A 92 16.64 21.25 19.66
C ASP A 92 16.90 20.36 18.45
N VAL A 93 18.02 20.53 17.74
CA VAL A 93 18.31 19.87 16.47
C VAL A 93 19.59 19.04 16.54
N VAL A 94 20.75 19.66 16.80
CA VAL A 94 22.05 18.97 16.73
C VAL A 94 22.14 17.81 17.71
N ALA A 95 21.64 17.99 18.94
CA ALA A 95 21.60 16.94 19.96
C ALA A 95 20.82 15.68 19.53
N ARG A 96 19.90 15.80 18.58
CA ARG A 96 19.08 14.69 18.07
C ARG A 96 19.70 13.94 16.90
N LYS A 97 20.81 14.45 16.34
CA LYS A 97 21.57 13.83 15.24
C LYS A 97 20.73 13.39 14.03
N PRO A 98 19.86 14.25 13.47
CA PRO A 98 19.12 13.90 12.25
C PRO A 98 20.05 13.75 11.05
N SER A 99 19.61 13.03 10.02
CA SER A 99 20.34 12.91 8.76
C SER A 99 20.23 14.20 7.94
N ILE A 100 19.05 14.81 7.94
CA ILE A 100 18.71 15.99 7.13
C ILE A 100 17.96 17.01 8.00
N VAL A 101 18.25 18.30 7.82
CA VAL A 101 17.51 19.42 8.40
C VAL A 101 17.11 20.39 7.30
N THR A 102 15.81 20.67 7.18
CA THR A 102 15.30 21.74 6.31
C THR A 102 15.09 23.02 7.12
N ILE A 103 15.41 24.18 6.56
CA ILE A 103 15.45 25.46 7.28
C ILE A 103 14.63 26.51 6.52
N MET A 104 13.58 27.05 7.15
CA MET A 104 12.71 28.08 6.55
C MET A 104 12.46 29.25 7.51
N TYR A 105 13.02 30.41 7.17
CA TYR A 105 12.82 31.70 7.85
C TYR A 105 12.74 32.83 6.83
N GLY A 106 12.30 34.02 7.26
CA GLY A 106 12.25 35.21 6.40
C GLY A 106 10.92 35.98 6.50
N HIS A 107 9.82 35.32 6.87
CA HIS A 107 8.53 36.00 7.06
C HIS A 107 8.62 37.02 8.21
N ASN A 108 9.00 36.57 9.41
CA ASN A 108 9.11 37.47 10.56
C ASN A 108 10.30 38.42 10.42
N ASP A 109 11.41 37.97 9.85
CA ASP A 109 12.62 38.77 9.67
C ASP A 109 12.38 40.00 8.78
N SER A 110 11.58 39.84 7.72
CA SER A 110 11.28 40.88 6.72
C SER A 110 10.11 41.79 7.08
N TYR A 111 9.33 41.46 8.11
CA TYR A 111 8.13 42.21 8.46
C TYR A 111 8.46 43.60 9.03
N VAL A 112 7.61 44.59 8.75
CA VAL A 112 7.64 45.91 9.40
C VAL A 112 6.39 46.03 10.26
N ASP A 113 6.57 46.26 11.55
CA ASP A 113 5.45 46.39 12.50
C ASP A 113 4.69 47.71 12.33
N VAL A 114 3.39 47.70 12.65
CA VAL A 114 2.55 48.91 12.59
C VAL A 114 3.15 50.02 13.47
N GLY A 115 3.30 51.21 12.90
CA GLY A 115 3.92 52.36 13.58
C GLY A 115 5.46 52.32 13.59
N LYS A 116 6.08 51.38 12.87
CA LYS A 116 7.53 51.32 12.64
C LYS A 116 7.87 51.56 11.17
N THR A 117 9.13 51.94 10.94
CA THR A 117 9.68 52.18 9.59
C THR A 117 10.75 51.18 9.19
N GLU A 118 11.24 50.38 10.14
CA GLU A 118 12.34 49.44 9.98
C GLU A 118 11.81 48.00 9.96
N VAL A 119 12.46 47.12 9.19
CA VAL A 119 12.24 45.67 9.22
C VAL A 119 12.72 45.09 10.56
N ARG A 120 12.11 44.00 11.03
CA ARG A 120 12.49 43.38 12.32
C ARG A 120 13.94 42.91 12.36
N VAL A 121 14.48 42.39 11.25
CA VAL A 121 15.87 41.90 11.17
C VAL A 121 16.52 42.40 9.88
N PRO A 122 17.51 43.30 9.90
CA PRO A 122 18.17 43.77 8.69
C PRO A 122 18.76 42.64 7.83
N VAL A 123 18.74 42.78 6.50
CA VAL A 123 19.19 41.74 5.54
C VAL A 123 20.60 41.21 5.80
N ALA A 124 21.52 42.06 6.26
CA ALA A 124 22.88 41.66 6.61
C ALA A 124 22.92 40.71 7.82
N ARG A 125 22.05 40.95 8.81
CA ARG A 125 21.90 40.09 9.98
C ARG A 125 21.24 38.76 9.60
N PHE A 126 20.16 38.81 8.82
CA PHE A 126 19.48 37.62 8.32
C PHE A 126 20.43 36.69 7.52
N ARG A 127 21.24 37.26 6.63
CA ARG A 127 22.29 36.52 5.90
C ARG A 127 23.26 35.82 6.86
N SER A 128 23.73 36.55 7.87
CA SER A 128 24.67 36.02 8.87
C SER A 128 24.03 34.88 9.69
N ASP A 129 22.78 35.03 10.10
CA ASP A 129 22.06 34.00 10.89
C ASP A 129 21.81 32.73 10.06
N LEU A 130 21.35 32.84 8.80
CA LEU A 130 21.21 31.68 7.91
C LEU A 130 22.53 30.98 7.62
N SER A 131 23.60 31.75 7.40
CA SER A 131 24.92 31.18 7.13
C SER A 131 25.43 30.37 8.31
N GLN A 132 25.23 30.86 9.53
CA GLN A 132 25.62 30.17 10.76
C GLN A 132 24.77 28.92 11.02
N LEU A 133 23.46 28.94 10.74
CA LEU A 133 22.60 27.76 10.84
C LEU A 133 23.14 26.61 9.95
N VAL A 134 23.42 26.90 8.68
CA VAL A 134 23.96 25.91 7.73
C VAL A 134 25.34 25.41 8.16
N GLN A 135 26.24 26.31 8.56
CA GLN A 135 27.60 25.95 8.97
C GLN A 135 27.61 25.03 10.19
N ARG A 136 26.84 25.34 11.24
CA ARG A 136 26.78 24.52 12.46
C ARG A 136 26.19 23.12 12.22
N LEU A 137 25.16 23.02 11.39
CA LEU A 137 24.61 21.71 10.99
C LEU A 137 25.64 20.89 10.23
N ARG A 138 26.35 21.52 9.29
CA ARG A 138 27.41 20.86 8.52
C ARG A 138 28.57 20.40 9.40
N GLU A 139 29.01 21.22 10.35
CA GLU A 139 30.02 20.87 11.35
C GLU A 139 29.61 19.67 12.21
N ALA A 140 28.30 19.49 12.44
CA ALA A 140 27.74 18.34 13.14
C ALA A 140 27.52 17.10 12.24
N GLY A 141 27.88 17.15 10.95
CA GLY A 141 27.67 16.06 10.00
C GLY A 141 26.22 15.90 9.52
N ILE A 142 25.40 16.95 9.66
CA ILE A 142 23.99 16.97 9.29
C ILE A 142 23.83 17.68 7.94
N THR A 143 23.03 17.10 7.03
CA THR A 143 22.75 17.74 5.74
C THR A 143 21.74 18.86 5.93
N ALA A 144 22.15 20.11 5.67
CA ALA A 144 21.27 21.27 5.71
C ALA A 144 20.67 21.54 4.33
N ILE A 145 19.36 21.80 4.27
CA ILE A 145 18.62 22.23 3.08
C ILE A 145 17.96 23.58 3.40
N LEU A 146 18.22 24.61 2.60
CA LEU A 146 17.58 25.92 2.78
C LEU A 146 16.26 25.97 2.01
N MET A 147 15.28 26.65 2.59
CA MET A 147 13.97 26.89 1.97
C MET A 147 13.70 28.39 1.96
N THR A 148 13.34 28.95 0.80
CA THR A 148 12.77 30.31 0.80
C THR A 148 11.37 30.26 1.42
N PRO A 149 10.94 31.30 2.16
CA PRO A 149 9.54 31.41 2.56
C PRO A 149 8.60 31.48 1.34
N PRO A 150 7.39 30.87 1.35
CA PRO A 150 6.40 31.08 0.29
C PRO A 150 6.00 32.56 0.16
N ALA A 151 5.54 32.98 -1.02
CA ALA A 151 5.08 34.36 -1.25
C ALA A 151 3.76 34.65 -0.52
N TYR A 152 3.61 35.87 0.00
CA TYR A 152 2.33 36.37 0.51
C TYR A 152 1.28 36.41 -0.60
N ALA A 153 0.03 36.16 -0.23
CA ALA A 153 -1.09 36.23 -1.17
C ALA A 153 -1.47 37.67 -1.52
N GLU A 154 -2.14 37.85 -2.65
CA GLU A 154 -2.43 39.16 -3.26
C GLU A 154 -3.29 40.08 -2.38
N LYS A 155 -4.13 39.48 -1.51
CA LYS A 155 -5.03 40.21 -0.61
C LYS A 155 -4.51 40.20 0.83
N SER A 156 -3.24 39.85 1.03
CA SER A 156 -2.60 39.98 2.33
C SER A 156 -2.64 41.44 2.80
N GLY A 157 -2.80 41.63 4.11
CA GLY A 157 -2.75 42.96 4.70
C GLY A 157 -1.37 43.61 4.46
N PRO A 158 -1.31 44.96 4.42
CA PRO A 158 -0.04 45.64 4.26
C PRO A 158 0.83 45.49 5.52
N ASN A 159 2.14 45.63 5.35
CA ASN A 159 3.05 45.80 6.48
C ASN A 159 2.85 47.19 7.14
N GLY A 160 3.62 47.49 8.18
CA GLY A 160 3.56 48.77 8.90
C GLY A 160 3.84 50.03 8.07
N LEU A 161 4.39 49.90 6.86
CA LEU A 161 4.61 50.99 5.90
C LEU A 161 3.44 51.20 4.93
N GLY A 162 2.41 50.33 4.95
CA GLY A 162 1.36 50.34 3.94
C GLY A 162 1.75 49.61 2.64
N GLU A 163 2.89 48.92 2.60
CA GLU A 163 3.36 48.17 1.43
C GLU A 163 2.84 46.73 1.47
N HIS A 164 2.67 46.11 0.30
CA HIS A 164 2.44 44.66 0.23
C HIS A 164 3.65 43.91 0.80
N CYS A 165 3.44 42.89 1.64
CA CYS A 165 4.51 42.25 2.39
C CYS A 165 5.59 41.58 1.50
N ASN A 166 5.23 41.14 0.29
CA ASN A 166 6.19 40.64 -0.72
C ASN A 166 7.28 41.66 -1.14
N VAL A 167 7.06 42.97 -0.96
CA VAL A 167 8.06 44.00 -1.26
C VAL A 167 9.32 43.81 -0.43
N LYS A 168 9.17 43.46 0.86
CA LYS A 168 10.31 43.13 1.72
C LYS A 168 10.70 41.66 1.59
N LEU A 169 9.72 40.74 1.59
CA LEU A 169 9.99 39.29 1.60
C LEU A 169 10.83 38.83 0.39
N SER A 170 10.61 39.40 -0.79
CA SER A 170 11.40 39.09 -2.00
C SER A 170 12.91 39.27 -1.79
N GLN A 171 13.32 40.29 -1.03
CA GLN A 171 14.72 40.54 -0.71
C GLN A 171 15.29 39.43 0.17
N TYR A 172 14.51 38.91 1.12
CA TYR A 172 14.96 37.85 2.04
C TYR A 172 14.98 36.49 1.34
N ALA A 173 14.02 36.21 0.45
CA ALA A 173 14.08 35.05 -0.43
C ALA A 173 15.36 35.08 -1.28
N GLU A 174 15.73 36.25 -1.80
CA GLU A 174 16.98 36.43 -2.54
C GLU A 174 18.23 36.24 -1.66
N ILE A 175 18.24 36.73 -0.42
CA ILE A 175 19.31 36.41 0.54
C ILE A 175 19.42 34.90 0.77
N THR A 176 18.30 34.19 0.95
CA THR A 176 18.30 32.73 1.13
C THR A 176 18.90 32.03 -0.08
N ARG A 177 18.53 32.42 -1.31
CA ARG A 177 19.16 31.90 -2.55
C ARG A 177 20.66 32.10 -2.55
N GLN A 178 21.10 33.33 -2.25
CA GLN A 178 22.52 33.67 -2.24
C GLN A 178 23.30 32.92 -1.17
N VAL A 179 22.72 32.67 0.01
CA VAL A 179 23.37 31.85 1.05
C VAL A 179 23.44 30.39 0.61
N ALA A 180 22.38 29.84 0.02
CA ALA A 180 22.37 28.48 -0.51
C ALA A 180 23.44 28.29 -1.59
N ASP A 181 23.54 29.23 -2.53
CA ASP A 181 24.57 29.25 -3.56
C ASP A 181 25.97 29.42 -2.96
N THR A 182 26.19 30.43 -2.11
CA THR A 182 27.51 30.71 -1.51
C THR A 182 28.03 29.52 -0.70
N LEU A 183 27.15 28.84 0.05
CA LEU A 183 27.52 27.71 0.89
C LEU A 183 27.41 26.36 0.16
N GLN A 184 26.94 26.34 -1.09
CA GLN A 184 26.68 25.14 -1.87
C GLN A 184 25.79 24.15 -1.11
N THR A 185 24.68 24.65 -0.58
CA THR A 185 23.66 23.88 0.12
C THR A 185 22.41 23.78 -0.75
N PRO A 186 21.72 22.62 -0.80
CA PRO A 186 20.47 22.48 -1.56
C PRO A 186 19.43 23.53 -1.18
N LEU A 187 18.66 23.98 -2.17
CA LEU A 187 17.62 25.01 -2.03
C LEU A 187 16.26 24.48 -2.48
N ILE A 188 15.22 24.78 -1.71
CA ILE A 188 13.82 24.63 -2.11
C ILE A 188 13.19 26.03 -2.20
N ASP A 189 12.85 26.48 -3.41
CA ASP A 189 12.41 27.86 -3.67
C ASP A 189 10.88 27.99 -3.74
N HIS A 190 10.23 27.98 -2.58
CA HIS A 190 8.79 28.23 -2.47
C HIS A 190 8.37 29.64 -2.90
N TYR A 191 9.23 30.65 -2.71
CA TYR A 191 8.90 32.03 -3.08
C TYR A 191 8.71 32.14 -4.59
N ALA A 192 9.70 31.68 -5.37
CA ALA A 192 9.64 31.71 -6.82
C ALA A 192 8.45 30.90 -7.33
N ALA A 193 8.23 29.72 -6.76
CA ALA A 193 7.12 28.86 -7.10
C ALA A 193 5.74 29.53 -6.93
N TRP A 194 5.50 30.15 -5.78
CA TRP A 194 4.22 30.78 -5.48
C TRP A 194 4.06 32.09 -6.27
N ALA A 195 5.13 32.88 -6.40
CA ALA A 195 5.13 34.09 -7.20
C ALA A 195 4.85 33.80 -8.69
N GLU A 196 5.48 32.78 -9.27
CA GLU A 196 5.23 32.35 -10.66
C GLU A 196 3.77 31.91 -10.84
N ARG A 197 3.22 31.19 -9.85
CA ARG A 197 1.83 30.73 -9.90
C ARG A 197 0.84 31.90 -9.89
N SER A 198 1.08 32.89 -9.03
CA SER A 198 0.34 34.15 -8.99
C SER A 198 0.40 34.89 -10.33
N GLN A 199 1.60 35.01 -10.92
CA GLN A 199 1.79 35.64 -12.23
C GLN A 199 1.04 34.92 -13.36
N ARG A 200 0.84 33.61 -13.23
CA ARG A 200 0.03 32.80 -14.16
C ARG A 200 -1.48 32.87 -13.88
N GLY A 201 -1.91 33.73 -12.96
CA GLY A 201 -3.32 34.03 -12.69
C GLY A 201 -3.97 33.22 -11.57
N ALA A 202 -3.21 32.47 -10.77
CA ALA A 202 -3.76 31.81 -9.59
C ALA A 202 -3.91 32.78 -8.42
N ASP A 203 -5.01 32.69 -7.68
CA ASP A 203 -5.22 33.45 -6.43
C ASP A 203 -4.53 32.70 -5.26
N LEU A 204 -3.42 33.24 -4.75
CA LEU A 204 -2.70 32.61 -3.62
C LEU A 204 -3.48 32.69 -2.31
N ASN A 205 -4.55 33.47 -2.23
CA ASN A 205 -5.42 33.49 -1.06
C ASN A 205 -6.14 32.14 -0.91
N GLU A 206 -6.36 31.39 -2.00
CA GLU A 206 -6.89 30.01 -1.95
C GLU A 206 -5.93 29.02 -1.27
N TRP A 207 -4.67 29.40 -1.07
CA TRP A 207 -3.58 28.56 -0.56
C TRP A 207 -3.12 28.98 0.84
N THR A 208 -3.76 30.00 1.41
CA THR A 208 -3.42 30.55 2.71
C THR A 208 -4.67 30.67 3.58
N THR A 209 -4.48 30.73 4.90
CA THR A 209 -5.57 30.92 5.87
C THR A 209 -5.87 32.40 6.10
N ASP A 210 -4.87 33.27 5.95
CA ASP A 210 -4.96 34.70 6.26
C ASP A 210 -4.25 35.60 5.23
N GLY A 211 -3.78 35.02 4.12
CA GLY A 211 -2.90 35.70 3.16
C GLY A 211 -1.40 35.60 3.47
N TYR A 212 -1.03 35.00 4.62
CA TYR A 212 0.34 34.87 5.11
C TYR A 212 0.72 33.40 5.30
N HIS A 213 -0.13 32.65 5.99
CA HIS A 213 0.16 31.28 6.41
C HIS A 213 -0.55 30.27 5.51
N PRO A 214 0.16 29.25 5.00
CA PRO A 214 -0.45 28.19 4.20
C PRO A 214 -1.66 27.58 4.90
N ASN A 215 -2.69 27.27 4.11
CA ASN A 215 -3.73 26.34 4.51
C ASN A 215 -3.26 24.91 4.16
N PRO A 216 -4.08 23.86 4.36
CA PRO A 216 -3.65 22.49 4.05
C PRO A 216 -3.18 22.31 2.60
N LEU A 217 -3.81 23.01 1.65
CA LEU A 217 -3.40 22.98 0.24
C LEU A 217 -2.00 23.58 0.03
N GLY A 218 -1.75 24.74 0.65
CA GLY A 218 -0.42 25.34 0.62
C GLY A 218 0.64 24.43 1.25
N HIS A 219 0.32 23.77 2.37
CA HIS A 219 1.23 22.82 3.03
C HIS A 219 1.57 21.61 2.15
N VAL A 220 0.61 21.08 1.37
CA VAL A 220 0.87 20.01 0.41
C VAL A 220 1.83 20.44 -0.70
N ASP A 221 1.68 21.65 -1.25
CA ASP A 221 2.64 22.15 -2.24
C ASP A 221 4.05 22.31 -1.65
N LEU A 222 4.16 22.85 -0.43
CA LEU A 222 5.45 22.96 0.26
C LEU A 222 6.11 21.58 0.40
N ALA A 223 5.40 20.62 1.00
CA ALA A 223 5.90 19.26 1.22
C ALA A 223 6.31 18.57 -0.08
N THR A 224 5.52 18.75 -1.14
CA THR A 224 5.82 18.06 -2.40
C THR A 224 7.08 18.59 -3.08
N ARG A 225 7.35 19.89 -2.95
CA ARG A 225 8.61 20.48 -3.43
C ARG A 225 9.80 20.05 -2.58
N MET A 226 9.57 19.76 -1.30
CA MET A 226 10.62 19.21 -0.44
C MET A 226 10.98 17.77 -0.84
N LEU A 227 10.01 16.95 -1.24
CA LEU A 227 10.20 15.51 -1.48
C LEU A 227 11.40 15.21 -2.39
N SER A 228 11.44 15.78 -3.59
CA SER A 228 12.51 15.47 -4.57
C SER A 228 13.89 15.85 -4.04
N VAL A 229 14.01 17.03 -3.45
CA VAL A 229 15.29 17.52 -2.92
C VAL A 229 15.74 16.68 -1.73
N VAL A 230 14.83 16.34 -0.82
CA VAL A 230 15.14 15.48 0.33
C VAL A 230 15.58 14.08 -0.12
N GLN A 231 14.91 13.49 -1.11
CA GLN A 231 15.28 12.18 -1.65
C GLN A 231 16.69 12.19 -2.29
N GLU A 232 17.03 13.24 -3.04
CA GLU A 232 18.36 13.40 -3.63
C GLU A 232 19.47 13.51 -2.57
N GLN A 233 19.13 13.99 -1.37
CA GLN A 233 20.08 14.10 -0.25
C GLN A 233 20.18 12.82 0.60
N ILE A 234 19.43 11.76 0.28
CA ILE A 234 19.59 10.46 0.97
C ILE A 234 20.95 9.87 0.58
N PRO A 235 21.84 9.55 1.54
CA PRO A 235 23.21 9.12 1.24
C PRO A 235 23.28 7.91 0.29
N PRO A 236 24.08 7.98 -0.80
CA PRO A 236 24.33 6.84 -1.68
C PRO A 236 24.90 5.64 -0.91
N GLY A 237 24.41 4.43 -1.20
CA GLY A 237 24.84 3.21 -0.51
C GLY A 237 24.09 2.87 0.77
N TYR A 238 23.05 3.65 1.13
CA TYR A 238 22.08 3.27 2.16
C TYR A 238 21.54 1.85 1.94
N PHE A 239 21.29 1.45 0.67
CA PHE A 239 20.82 0.10 0.28
C PHE A 239 21.92 -0.92 -0.11
N ALA A 240 23.17 -0.49 -0.34
CA ALA A 240 24.28 -1.39 -0.67
C ALA A 240 24.71 -2.28 0.52
N LYS A 241 24.06 -2.09 1.67
CA LYS A 241 24.27 -2.85 2.91
C LYS A 241 23.33 -4.06 3.04
N VAL A 242 22.43 -4.30 2.06
CA VAL A 242 21.58 -5.52 2.02
C VAL A 242 22.40 -6.70 1.45
N PRO A 243 22.63 -7.80 2.20
CA PRO A 243 23.47 -8.91 1.74
C PRO A 243 22.92 -9.62 0.49
N ARG A 244 23.79 -9.94 -0.48
CA ARG A 244 23.51 -10.80 -1.65
C ARG A 244 24.16 -12.17 -1.45
N GLU A 245 23.46 -13.27 -1.75
CA GLU A 245 23.98 -14.63 -1.59
C GLU A 245 24.19 -15.30 -2.96
N ASN A 246 25.43 -15.65 -3.31
CA ASN A 246 25.71 -16.54 -4.44
C ASN A 246 25.23 -17.97 -4.09
N TRP A 247 24.41 -18.56 -4.95
CA TRP A 247 23.82 -19.87 -4.66
C TRP A 247 24.49 -21.00 -5.44
N SER A 248 25.65 -21.42 -4.93
CA SER A 248 26.50 -22.46 -5.53
C SER A 248 25.77 -23.79 -5.80
N GLU A 249 24.83 -24.17 -4.92
CA GLU A 249 24.05 -25.38 -5.07
C GLU A 249 23.13 -25.33 -6.30
N LEU A 250 22.44 -24.21 -6.53
CA LEU A 250 21.60 -24.05 -7.72
C LEU A 250 22.46 -23.93 -8.98
N ASN A 251 23.58 -23.20 -8.92
CA ASN A 251 24.53 -23.05 -10.04
C ASN A 251 24.97 -24.40 -10.64
N ALA A 252 25.26 -25.39 -9.80
CA ALA A 252 25.68 -26.72 -10.23
C ALA A 252 24.59 -27.51 -11.00
N ARG A 253 23.35 -27.01 -11.02
CA ARG A 253 22.17 -27.68 -11.59
C ARG A 253 21.52 -26.87 -12.72
N LEU A 254 22.05 -25.71 -13.05
CA LEU A 254 21.58 -24.93 -14.20
C LEU A 254 22.05 -25.57 -15.50
N SER A 255 21.31 -25.35 -16.59
CA SER A 255 21.78 -25.68 -17.95
C SER A 255 22.97 -24.82 -18.43
N GLY A 256 23.38 -23.83 -17.63
CA GLY A 256 24.50 -22.91 -17.83
C GLY A 256 24.27 -21.58 -17.09
N GLY A 257 25.28 -20.71 -17.03
CA GLY A 257 25.21 -19.42 -16.31
C GLY A 257 25.42 -19.53 -14.79
N SER A 258 25.27 -18.41 -14.08
CA SER A 258 25.31 -18.34 -12.62
C SER A 258 24.05 -17.70 -12.03
N CYS A 259 23.88 -17.78 -10.72
CA CYS A 259 22.74 -17.26 -10.00
C CYS A 259 23.09 -16.71 -8.62
N TRP A 260 22.26 -15.77 -8.17
CA TRP A 260 22.29 -15.26 -6.80
C TRP A 260 20.87 -14.99 -6.32
N ARG A 261 20.69 -14.96 -5.00
CA ARG A 261 19.38 -14.77 -4.36
C ARG A 261 19.43 -13.75 -3.23
N LYS A 262 18.25 -13.25 -2.91
CA LYS A 262 17.90 -12.54 -1.67
C LYS A 262 16.41 -12.77 -1.38
N PRO A 263 15.89 -12.41 -0.20
CA PRO A 263 14.46 -12.55 0.06
C PRO A 263 13.63 -11.86 -1.04
N GLY A 264 12.73 -12.62 -1.65
CA GLY A 264 11.83 -12.16 -2.72
C GLY A 264 12.36 -12.33 -4.15
N GLN A 265 13.65 -12.59 -4.37
CA GLN A 265 14.23 -12.55 -5.72
C GLN A 265 15.30 -13.63 -5.97
N LEU A 266 15.23 -14.26 -7.14
CA LEU A 266 16.28 -15.08 -7.74
C LEU A 266 16.73 -14.46 -9.05
N PHE A 267 18.04 -14.35 -9.24
CA PHE A 267 18.64 -13.82 -10.46
C PHE A 267 19.44 -14.93 -11.16
N LEU A 268 19.33 -15.02 -12.49
CA LEU A 268 19.99 -16.02 -13.34
C LEU A 268 20.69 -15.31 -14.51
N ASP A 269 21.94 -15.65 -14.77
CA ASP A 269 22.63 -15.24 -16.00
C ASP A 269 22.11 -16.02 -17.20
N ILE A 270 22.13 -15.39 -18.37
CA ILE A 270 21.86 -16.06 -19.64
C ILE A 270 23.14 -16.84 -20.07
N PRO A 271 23.06 -18.16 -20.35
CA PRO A 271 24.23 -19.02 -20.57
C PRO A 271 25.12 -18.67 -21.76
N GLY A 272 24.65 -17.79 -22.64
CA GLY A 272 25.37 -17.35 -23.84
C GLY A 272 24.44 -16.66 -24.85
N PRO A 273 25.01 -16.09 -25.94
CA PRO A 273 24.28 -15.23 -26.87
C PRO A 273 23.17 -15.93 -27.67
N ASP A 274 23.31 -17.24 -27.92
CA ASP A 274 22.32 -18.04 -28.63
C ASP A 274 21.34 -18.76 -27.70
N ALA A 275 21.45 -18.54 -26.38
CA ALA A 275 20.60 -19.23 -25.41
C ALA A 275 19.14 -18.77 -25.54
N ARG A 276 18.26 -19.70 -25.93
CA ARG A 276 16.81 -19.49 -25.99
C ARG A 276 16.06 -19.97 -24.75
N GLN A 277 16.78 -20.54 -23.79
CA GLN A 277 16.21 -20.95 -22.52
C GLN A 277 17.25 -21.11 -21.42
N VAL A 278 16.82 -20.95 -20.17
CA VAL A 278 17.54 -21.34 -18.95
C VAL A 278 16.72 -22.41 -18.25
N LYS A 279 17.29 -23.60 -18.05
CA LYS A 279 16.66 -24.66 -17.25
C LYS A 279 17.23 -24.66 -15.84
N LEU A 280 16.35 -24.85 -14.87
CA LEU A 280 16.68 -24.97 -13.47
C LEU A 280 15.83 -26.08 -12.82
N PRO A 281 16.33 -26.76 -11.78
CA PRO A 281 15.49 -27.66 -10.99
C PRO A 281 14.29 -26.91 -10.42
N ARG A 282 13.20 -27.64 -10.19
CA ARG A 282 12.02 -27.08 -9.52
C ARG A 282 12.39 -26.42 -8.19
N LEU A 283 11.81 -25.25 -7.95
CA LEU A 283 11.87 -24.56 -6.66
C LEU A 283 10.55 -24.70 -5.89
N ASN A 284 10.62 -24.59 -4.56
CA ASN A 284 9.44 -24.55 -3.67
C ASN A 284 9.02 -23.09 -3.42
N ASN A 285 8.79 -22.37 -4.52
CA ASN A 285 8.41 -20.97 -4.51
C ASN A 285 7.28 -20.72 -5.51
N VAL A 286 6.39 -19.78 -5.18
CA VAL A 286 5.48 -19.19 -6.16
C VAL A 286 6.24 -18.11 -6.92
N VAL A 287 6.11 -18.07 -8.24
CA VAL A 287 6.74 -17.07 -9.10
C VAL A 287 5.71 -15.98 -9.41
N ARG A 288 6.01 -14.74 -8.98
CA ARG A 288 5.19 -13.54 -9.21
C ARG A 288 5.37 -13.00 -10.62
N SER A 289 6.62 -12.96 -11.07
CA SER A 289 6.98 -12.54 -12.42
C SER A 289 8.34 -13.10 -12.81
N VAL A 290 8.56 -13.14 -14.13
CA VAL A 290 9.88 -13.35 -14.73
C VAL A 290 10.15 -12.13 -15.57
N SER A 291 11.32 -11.54 -15.37
CA SER A 291 11.78 -10.34 -16.08
C SER A 291 13.25 -10.49 -16.44
N TRP A 292 13.79 -9.56 -17.21
CA TRP A 292 15.22 -9.42 -17.42
C TRP A 292 15.68 -7.99 -17.13
N ILE A 293 16.94 -7.84 -16.73
CA ILE A 293 17.56 -6.58 -16.29
C ILE A 293 18.92 -6.45 -16.97
N MET A 294 19.20 -5.30 -17.57
CA MET A 294 20.52 -4.98 -18.13
C MET A 294 21.06 -3.69 -17.51
N ASP A 295 20.31 -2.58 -17.62
CA ASP A 295 20.53 -1.31 -16.92
C ASP A 295 19.18 -0.64 -16.64
N GLY A 296 18.95 -0.18 -15.40
CA GLY A 296 17.69 0.48 -15.02
C GLY A 296 16.57 -0.48 -14.57
N PRO A 297 15.28 -0.17 -14.83
CA PRO A 297 14.15 -0.95 -14.34
C PRO A 297 14.00 -2.32 -15.05
N PRO A 298 13.25 -3.29 -14.49
CA PRO A 298 13.06 -4.62 -15.08
C PRO A 298 12.15 -4.61 -16.33
N HIS A 299 12.47 -5.49 -17.28
CA HIS A 299 11.74 -5.71 -18.54
C HIS A 299 11.02 -7.08 -18.55
N PHE A 300 9.78 -7.15 -19.03
CA PHE A 300 8.95 -8.37 -18.92
C PHE A 300 8.66 -9.05 -20.26
N ASP A 301 8.97 -8.40 -21.37
CA ASP A 301 8.82 -8.96 -22.71
C ASP A 301 9.98 -9.93 -23.04
N GLY A 302 9.71 -10.89 -23.93
CA GLY A 302 10.72 -11.81 -24.42
C GLY A 302 11.15 -12.90 -23.43
N VAL A 303 10.53 -13.00 -22.25
CA VAL A 303 10.78 -14.08 -21.29
C VAL A 303 9.49 -14.75 -20.84
N SER A 304 9.50 -16.07 -20.65
CA SER A 304 8.35 -16.80 -20.09
C SER A 304 8.78 -18.04 -19.33
N LEU A 305 7.93 -18.55 -18.44
CA LEU A 305 8.23 -19.73 -17.62
C LEU A 305 7.34 -20.91 -18.03
N SER A 306 7.96 -22.07 -18.22
CA SER A 306 7.28 -23.37 -18.30
C SER A 306 7.86 -24.35 -17.29
N GLN A 307 7.16 -25.45 -17.04
CA GLN A 307 7.52 -26.40 -15.99
C GLN A 307 7.15 -27.84 -16.36
N THR A 308 7.91 -28.75 -15.76
CA THR A 308 7.67 -30.19 -15.67
C THR A 308 7.57 -30.58 -14.18
N PRO A 309 7.31 -31.85 -13.82
CA PRO A 309 7.30 -32.26 -12.41
C PRO A 309 8.58 -31.92 -11.63
N SER A 310 9.75 -31.95 -12.29
CA SER A 310 11.07 -31.80 -11.65
C SER A 310 11.88 -30.58 -12.08
N GLU A 311 11.53 -29.91 -13.19
CA GLU A 311 12.32 -28.82 -13.77
C GLU A 311 11.44 -27.63 -14.16
N TRP A 312 12.00 -26.43 -14.03
CA TRP A 312 11.48 -25.21 -14.62
C TRP A 312 12.35 -24.77 -15.79
N THR A 313 11.74 -24.12 -16.77
CA THR A 313 12.44 -23.58 -17.93
C THR A 313 11.98 -22.14 -18.17
N VAL A 314 12.92 -21.20 -18.07
CA VAL A 314 12.71 -19.84 -18.56
C VAL A 314 13.01 -19.83 -20.05
N GLN A 315 12.00 -19.61 -20.90
CA GLN A 315 12.17 -19.37 -22.33
C GLN A 315 12.58 -17.93 -22.58
N ILE A 316 13.47 -17.71 -23.54
CA ILE A 316 14.10 -16.43 -23.87
C ILE A 316 13.98 -16.20 -25.39
N SER A 317 13.34 -15.10 -25.76
CA SER A 317 13.16 -14.66 -27.15
C SER A 317 14.43 -14.00 -27.70
N GLU A 318 14.51 -13.90 -29.03
CA GLU A 318 15.71 -13.37 -29.71
C GLU A 318 16.02 -11.90 -29.40
N ASN A 319 15.04 -11.14 -28.95
CA ASN A 319 15.16 -9.71 -28.63
C ASN A 319 15.73 -9.43 -27.23
N VAL A 320 15.92 -10.46 -26.40
CA VAL A 320 16.52 -10.29 -25.06
C VAL A 320 18.04 -10.25 -25.19
N PRO A 321 18.72 -9.18 -24.72
CA PRO A 321 20.17 -9.08 -24.77
C PRO A 321 20.85 -10.21 -24.00
N SER A 322 21.95 -10.73 -24.54
CA SER A 322 22.67 -11.87 -23.94
C SER A 322 23.37 -11.55 -22.61
N GLU A 323 23.63 -10.26 -22.38
CA GLU A 323 24.23 -9.71 -21.18
C GLU A 323 23.19 -9.43 -20.08
N ALA A 324 21.90 -9.58 -20.39
CA ALA A 324 20.85 -9.38 -19.42
C ALA A 324 20.83 -10.48 -18.36
N VAL A 325 20.35 -10.11 -17.18
CA VAL A 325 20.10 -11.00 -16.05
C VAL A 325 18.62 -11.29 -15.98
N ILE A 326 18.23 -12.56 -15.99
CA ILE A 326 16.85 -12.96 -15.72
C ILE A 326 16.59 -12.78 -14.22
N ALA A 327 15.52 -12.09 -13.86
CA ALA A 327 15.05 -11.94 -12.49
C ALA A 327 13.69 -12.64 -12.32
N LEU A 328 13.65 -13.64 -11.45
CA LEU A 328 12.42 -14.26 -10.96
C LEU A 328 12.04 -13.59 -9.64
N GLU A 329 10.94 -12.86 -9.65
CA GLU A 329 10.29 -12.42 -8.41
C GLU A 329 9.55 -13.61 -7.82
N VAL A 330 9.89 -13.98 -6.59
CA VAL A 330 9.34 -15.15 -5.92
C VAL A 330 8.81 -14.84 -4.53
N ASP A 331 7.89 -15.66 -4.04
CA ASP A 331 7.49 -15.60 -2.64
C ASP A 331 8.61 -16.13 -1.73
N GLY A 332 9.04 -15.29 -0.79
CA GLY A 332 10.04 -15.64 0.22
C GLY A 332 11.45 -15.82 -0.33
N MET A 333 12.28 -16.56 0.40
CA MET A 333 13.62 -16.91 -0.06
C MET A 333 13.53 -18.02 -1.13
N PRO A 334 14.23 -17.94 -2.27
CA PRO A 334 14.33 -19.04 -3.22
C PRO A 334 14.84 -20.33 -2.56
N ARG A 335 14.11 -21.45 -2.69
CA ARG A 335 14.39 -22.76 -2.08
C ARG A 335 14.31 -23.89 -3.11
N LEU A 336 15.33 -24.73 -3.14
CA LEU A 336 15.33 -25.95 -3.94
C LEU A 336 14.28 -26.95 -3.41
N ALA A 337 13.58 -27.62 -4.32
CA ALA A 337 12.63 -28.69 -3.98
C ALA A 337 13.31 -30.02 -3.56
N LEU A 338 14.58 -30.00 -3.13
CA LEU A 338 15.37 -31.21 -2.81
C LEU A 338 15.05 -31.79 -1.43
N THR A 339 14.67 -30.93 -0.48
CA THR A 339 14.23 -31.36 0.86
C THR A 339 12.76 -31.00 0.99
N PRO A 340 11.87 -31.97 1.27
CA PRO A 340 10.46 -31.68 1.51
C PRO A 340 10.32 -30.65 2.64
N ALA A 341 9.61 -29.56 2.36
CA ALA A 341 9.29 -28.59 3.41
C ALA A 341 8.30 -29.25 4.38
N VAL A 342 8.55 -29.07 5.67
CA VAL A 342 7.64 -29.56 6.72
C VAL A 342 6.72 -28.42 7.11
N SER A 343 5.44 -28.56 6.75
CA SER A 343 4.39 -27.66 7.24
C SER A 343 4.18 -27.88 8.73
N ARG A 344 4.43 -26.86 9.53
CA ARG A 344 4.16 -26.89 10.97
C ARG A 344 2.85 -26.18 11.30
N PRO A 345 2.26 -26.46 12.47
CA PRO A 345 1.09 -25.74 12.93
C PRO A 345 1.42 -24.25 13.07
N GLY A 346 0.56 -23.39 12.53
CA GLY A 346 0.59 -21.96 12.85
C GLY A 346 0.13 -21.71 14.29
N ALA A 347 0.08 -20.44 14.72
CA ALA A 347 -0.37 -20.07 16.07
C ALA A 347 -1.79 -20.59 16.41
N GLU A 348 -2.63 -20.74 15.39
CA GLU A 348 -4.01 -21.26 15.45
C GLU A 348 -4.09 -22.80 15.46
N GLY A 349 -2.96 -23.50 15.50
CA GLY A 349 -2.89 -24.96 15.37
C GLY A 349 -3.20 -25.50 13.96
N VAL A 350 -3.58 -24.63 13.02
CA VAL A 350 -3.83 -25.00 11.62
C VAL A 350 -2.52 -25.35 10.92
N ILE A 351 -2.49 -26.50 10.26
CA ILE A 351 -1.39 -26.92 9.42
C ILE A 351 -1.79 -26.66 7.97
N THR A 352 -1.00 -25.86 7.28
CA THR A 352 -1.25 -25.50 5.88
C THR A 352 -0.26 -26.20 4.96
N LEU A 353 -0.79 -27.00 4.05
CA LEU A 353 -0.05 -27.79 3.05
C LEU A 353 -0.25 -27.13 1.69
N SER A 354 0.68 -26.25 1.32
CA SER A 354 0.58 -25.46 0.09
C SER A 354 1.14 -26.24 -1.10
N ALA A 355 0.57 -26.04 -2.30
CA ALA A 355 1.00 -26.73 -3.52
C ALA A 355 2.51 -26.59 -3.80
N HIS A 356 3.12 -25.45 -3.50
CA HIS A 356 4.55 -25.23 -3.73
C HIS A 356 5.47 -26.13 -2.89
N ASP A 357 4.98 -26.69 -1.78
CA ASP A 357 5.75 -27.59 -0.92
C ASP A 357 5.47 -29.08 -1.24
N ALA A 358 4.56 -29.36 -2.19
CA ALA A 358 4.17 -30.72 -2.56
C ALA A 358 5.30 -31.44 -3.30
N VAL A 359 5.62 -32.66 -2.90
CA VAL A 359 6.40 -33.59 -3.73
C VAL A 359 5.44 -34.30 -4.66
N VAL A 360 5.69 -34.22 -5.97
CA VAL A 360 4.85 -34.87 -6.99
C VAL A 360 5.54 -36.15 -7.46
N HIS A 361 4.75 -37.20 -7.63
CA HIS A 361 5.21 -38.52 -8.08
C HIS A 361 4.37 -38.95 -9.27
N GLY A 362 5.04 -39.30 -10.37
CA GLY A 362 4.38 -39.70 -11.61
C GLY A 362 4.92 -38.96 -12.83
N GLU A 363 4.16 -39.03 -13.93
CA GLU A 363 4.63 -38.55 -15.24
C GLU A 363 4.05 -37.20 -15.65
N LYS A 364 2.84 -36.86 -15.18
CA LYS A 364 2.09 -35.68 -15.64
C LYS A 364 1.81 -34.69 -14.51
N LEU A 365 1.53 -35.17 -13.30
CA LEU A 365 1.25 -34.33 -12.15
C LEU A 365 2.45 -33.44 -11.80
N GLN A 366 2.23 -32.14 -11.70
CA GLN A 366 3.29 -31.16 -11.46
C GLN A 366 2.82 -29.95 -10.67
N PHE A 367 3.76 -29.30 -9.98
CA PHE A 367 3.50 -28.00 -9.38
C PHE A 367 3.64 -26.89 -10.43
N GLU A 368 2.59 -26.09 -10.56
CA GLU A 368 2.54 -24.95 -11.48
C GLU A 368 2.79 -23.64 -10.70
N PRO A 369 3.97 -23.00 -10.85
CA PRO A 369 4.44 -21.99 -9.91
C PRO A 369 3.90 -20.57 -10.11
N LEU A 370 3.27 -20.27 -11.24
CA LEU A 370 2.75 -18.92 -11.51
C LEU A 370 1.60 -18.57 -10.57
N THR A 371 1.55 -17.33 -10.06
CA THR A 371 0.56 -16.87 -9.06
C THR A 371 -0.90 -17.21 -9.38
N HIS A 372 -1.32 -17.05 -10.64
CA HIS A 372 -2.69 -17.36 -11.08
C HIS A 372 -2.99 -18.88 -11.12
N LYS A 373 -1.95 -19.74 -11.19
CA LYS A 373 -2.04 -21.21 -11.18
C LYS A 373 -1.79 -21.79 -9.80
N ASN A 374 -0.61 -21.56 -9.21
CA ASN A 374 -0.17 -21.97 -7.87
C ASN A 374 -0.87 -23.24 -7.38
N THR A 375 -0.62 -24.36 -8.05
CA THR A 375 -1.39 -25.59 -7.85
C THR A 375 -0.57 -26.82 -8.18
N VAL A 376 -0.91 -27.95 -7.57
CA VAL A 376 -0.57 -29.26 -8.09
C VAL A 376 -1.64 -29.59 -9.15
N GLY A 377 -1.25 -29.57 -10.41
CA GLY A 377 -2.14 -29.68 -11.57
C GLY A 377 -1.60 -30.63 -12.65
N TYR A 378 -2.19 -30.59 -13.84
CA TYR A 378 -1.95 -31.58 -14.91
C TYR A 378 -2.29 -33.03 -14.50
N TRP A 379 -3.23 -33.19 -13.56
CA TRP A 379 -3.57 -34.50 -13.02
C TRP A 379 -4.51 -35.30 -13.94
N VAL A 380 -3.94 -35.89 -14.99
CA VAL A 380 -4.68 -36.71 -15.97
C VAL A 380 -4.41 -38.22 -15.83
N ASN A 381 -3.31 -38.58 -15.16
CA ASN A 381 -2.96 -39.97 -14.89
C ASN A 381 -3.34 -40.33 -13.45
N PRO A 382 -4.28 -41.27 -13.20
CA PRO A 382 -4.69 -41.62 -11.84
C PRO A 382 -3.61 -42.33 -11.03
N LYS A 383 -2.52 -42.81 -11.67
CA LYS A 383 -1.36 -43.38 -10.97
C LYS A 383 -0.43 -42.32 -10.39
N ASP A 384 -0.52 -41.07 -10.86
CA ASP A 384 0.26 -39.96 -10.31
C ASP A 384 -0.34 -39.55 -8.95
N TYR A 385 0.50 -39.12 -8.02
CA TYR A 385 0.08 -38.67 -6.69
C TYR A 385 0.98 -37.57 -6.15
N ALA A 386 0.47 -36.80 -5.19
CA ALA A 386 1.23 -35.77 -4.50
C ALA A 386 1.36 -36.07 -3.01
N GLU A 387 2.46 -35.65 -2.42
CA GLU A 387 2.80 -35.87 -1.01
C GLU A 387 3.25 -34.55 -0.36
N TRP A 388 2.83 -34.34 0.88
CA TRP A 388 3.32 -33.24 1.72
C TRP A 388 3.89 -33.79 3.02
N SER A 389 4.87 -33.09 3.59
CA SER A 389 5.36 -33.35 4.93
C SER A 389 4.76 -32.35 5.92
N TYR A 390 4.32 -32.82 7.08
CA TYR A 390 3.76 -31.99 8.13
C TYR A 390 4.26 -32.39 9.52
N GLY A 391 4.31 -31.43 10.44
CA GLY A 391 4.67 -31.66 11.84
C GLY A 391 3.47 -31.63 12.75
N ILE A 392 3.34 -32.61 13.64
CA ILE A 392 2.37 -32.60 14.74
C ILE A 392 3.14 -32.45 16.05
N ASP A 393 2.88 -31.36 16.76
CA ASP A 393 3.46 -31.11 18.08
C ASP A 393 2.47 -31.47 19.21
N THR A 394 1.17 -31.51 18.92
CA THR A 394 0.09 -31.89 19.86
C THR A 394 -0.93 -32.78 19.15
N PRO A 395 -1.34 -33.93 19.74
CA PRO A 395 -2.38 -34.79 19.16
C PRO A 395 -3.73 -34.06 19.09
N GLY A 396 -4.55 -34.37 18.09
CA GLY A 396 -5.87 -33.75 17.95
C GLY A 396 -6.73 -34.31 16.83
N GLU A 397 -8.00 -33.95 16.85
CA GLU A 397 -8.91 -34.11 15.72
C GLU A 397 -8.77 -32.90 14.80
N PHE A 398 -8.77 -33.10 13.48
CA PHE A 398 -8.66 -32.04 12.48
C PHE A 398 -9.75 -32.18 11.42
N GLU A 399 -10.45 -31.09 11.12
CA GLU A 399 -11.21 -30.91 9.90
C GLU A 399 -10.25 -30.71 8.73
N VAL A 400 -10.45 -31.49 7.67
CA VAL A 400 -9.62 -31.46 6.48
C VAL A 400 -10.32 -30.62 5.43
N LEU A 401 -9.73 -29.46 5.13
CA LEU A 401 -10.18 -28.59 4.06
C LEU A 401 -9.25 -28.70 2.86
N ILE A 402 -9.81 -28.71 1.66
CA ILE A 402 -9.06 -28.66 0.40
C ILE A 402 -9.47 -27.45 -0.43
N HIS A 403 -8.51 -26.85 -1.12
CA HIS A 403 -8.73 -25.79 -2.11
C HIS A 403 -8.61 -26.39 -3.50
N GLN A 404 -9.74 -26.87 -4.02
CA GLN A 404 -9.85 -27.68 -5.22
C GLN A 404 -10.35 -26.86 -6.41
N GLY A 405 -9.77 -27.06 -7.59
CA GLY A 405 -10.33 -26.63 -8.87
C GLY A 405 -10.59 -27.82 -9.80
N CYS A 406 -11.71 -27.80 -10.53
CA CYS A 406 -12.04 -28.83 -11.52
C CYS A 406 -13.06 -28.26 -12.52
N GLY A 407 -12.74 -28.25 -13.82
CA GLY A 407 -13.61 -27.72 -14.88
C GLY A 407 -14.09 -28.78 -15.85
N GLY A 408 -15.36 -29.20 -15.80
CA GLY A 408 -15.96 -30.19 -16.69
C GLY A 408 -15.60 -31.66 -16.39
N HIS A 409 -14.73 -31.90 -15.42
CA HIS A 409 -14.10 -33.21 -15.13
C HIS A 409 -14.50 -33.84 -13.78
N ALA A 410 -15.51 -33.29 -13.10
CA ALA A 410 -15.92 -33.73 -11.77
C ALA A 410 -16.37 -35.21 -11.71
N GLY A 411 -16.33 -35.78 -10.51
CA GLY A 411 -16.80 -37.13 -10.18
C GLY A 411 -15.71 -38.14 -9.85
N SER A 412 -14.42 -37.79 -10.01
CA SER A 412 -13.31 -38.68 -9.66
C SER A 412 -13.29 -38.94 -8.14
N GLU A 413 -13.06 -40.19 -7.75
CA GLU A 413 -12.88 -40.59 -6.34
C GLU A 413 -11.40 -40.42 -5.98
N VAL A 414 -11.16 -39.73 -4.87
CA VAL A 414 -9.83 -39.33 -4.39
C VAL A 414 -9.75 -39.56 -2.89
N GLU A 415 -8.56 -39.83 -2.37
CA GLU A 415 -8.32 -39.93 -0.94
C GLU A 415 -7.10 -39.10 -0.52
N LEU A 416 -7.19 -38.57 0.70
CA LEU A 416 -6.05 -38.01 1.42
C LEU A 416 -5.63 -38.98 2.53
N GLY A 417 -4.52 -39.69 2.31
CA GLY A 417 -4.00 -40.73 3.20
C GLY A 417 -2.95 -40.20 4.18
N PHE A 418 -3.18 -40.45 5.46
CA PHE A 418 -2.32 -40.20 6.61
C PHE A 418 -1.83 -41.54 7.20
N PRO A 419 -0.82 -41.56 8.09
CA PRO A 419 -0.44 -42.78 8.81
C PRO A 419 -1.60 -43.40 9.60
N GLU A 420 -2.46 -42.57 10.20
CA GLU A 420 -3.56 -43.00 11.06
C GLU A 420 -4.85 -43.37 10.31
N GLY A 421 -4.93 -43.10 9.01
CA GLY A 421 -6.13 -43.38 8.21
C GLY A 421 -6.22 -42.55 6.93
N ALA A 422 -7.35 -42.59 6.24
CA ALA A 422 -7.56 -41.81 5.02
C ALA A 422 -8.90 -41.08 5.04
N VAL A 423 -8.95 -39.92 4.40
CA VAL A 423 -10.17 -39.13 4.20
C VAL A 423 -10.56 -39.21 2.71
N PRO A 424 -11.51 -40.08 2.34
CA PRO A 424 -11.98 -40.20 0.96
C PRO A 424 -12.96 -39.08 0.61
N PHE A 425 -12.94 -38.63 -0.64
CA PHE A 425 -13.88 -37.65 -1.15
C PHE A 425 -14.06 -37.77 -2.67
N VAL A 426 -15.14 -37.18 -3.17
CA VAL A 426 -15.42 -37.09 -4.60
C VAL A 426 -15.10 -35.67 -5.06
N VAL A 427 -14.42 -35.54 -6.19
CA VAL A 427 -14.12 -34.26 -6.83
C VAL A 427 -15.41 -33.60 -7.31
N GLU A 428 -15.72 -32.43 -6.76
CA GLU A 428 -16.83 -31.58 -7.22
C GLU A 428 -16.46 -30.66 -8.40
N GLU A 429 -17.47 -30.30 -9.18
CA GLU A 429 -17.33 -29.34 -10.27
C GLU A 429 -17.17 -27.93 -9.71
N THR A 430 -16.17 -27.20 -10.19
CA THR A 430 -15.97 -25.79 -9.84
C THR A 430 -16.04 -24.87 -11.07
N GLY A 431 -16.36 -25.40 -12.24
CA GLY A 431 -16.55 -24.64 -13.49
C GLY A 431 -15.26 -24.42 -14.28
N HIS A 432 -14.09 -24.36 -13.61
CA HIS A 432 -12.78 -24.26 -14.26
C HIS A 432 -11.68 -24.80 -13.34
N PHE A 433 -10.61 -25.37 -13.91
CA PHE A 433 -9.46 -25.89 -13.13
C PHE A 433 -8.78 -24.83 -12.25
N GLN A 434 -8.82 -23.56 -12.66
CA GLN A 434 -8.31 -22.43 -11.87
C GLN A 434 -9.36 -21.74 -10.99
N ASN A 435 -10.62 -22.20 -11.00
CA ASN A 435 -11.64 -21.71 -10.07
C ASN A 435 -11.59 -22.56 -8.80
N PHE A 436 -10.70 -22.18 -7.89
CA PHE A 436 -10.45 -22.96 -6.67
C PHE A 436 -11.49 -22.65 -5.59
N VAL A 437 -12.19 -23.68 -5.14
CA VAL A 437 -13.22 -23.61 -4.09
C VAL A 437 -12.75 -24.36 -2.85
N TRP A 438 -12.96 -23.77 -1.68
CA TRP A 438 -12.69 -24.43 -0.41
C TRP A 438 -13.79 -25.43 -0.10
N ARG A 439 -13.40 -26.66 0.24
CA ARG A 439 -14.32 -27.74 0.60
C ARG A 439 -13.84 -28.43 1.86
N SER A 440 -14.75 -28.68 2.80
CA SER A 440 -14.53 -29.64 3.87
C SER A 440 -14.76 -31.05 3.34
N ILE A 441 -13.77 -31.92 3.47
CA ILE A 441 -13.83 -33.29 2.95
C ILE A 441 -13.94 -34.36 4.04
N GLY A 442 -13.87 -33.95 5.30
CA GLY A 442 -14.02 -34.85 6.44
C GLY A 442 -13.14 -34.46 7.61
N ARG A 443 -12.97 -35.40 8.54
CA ARG A 443 -12.14 -35.23 9.74
C ARG A 443 -11.14 -36.36 9.85
N ILE A 444 -10.00 -36.09 10.49
CA ILE A 444 -8.96 -37.06 10.77
C ILE A 444 -8.41 -36.86 12.20
N SER A 445 -8.17 -37.96 12.91
CA SER A 445 -7.54 -37.96 14.23
C SER A 445 -6.04 -38.20 14.07
N LEU A 446 -5.21 -37.19 14.33
CA LEU A 446 -3.76 -37.27 14.21
C LEU A 446 -3.16 -37.39 15.60
N LYS A 447 -2.45 -38.49 15.84
CA LYS A 447 -1.98 -38.88 17.18
C LYS A 447 -0.48 -39.02 17.26
N GLU A 448 0.15 -39.35 16.13
CA GLU A 448 1.59 -39.53 16.08
C GLU A 448 2.29 -38.16 16.02
N LEU A 449 3.14 -37.90 17.00
CA LEU A 449 3.92 -36.67 17.08
C LEU A 449 5.12 -36.70 16.12
N GLY A 450 5.61 -35.53 15.75
CA GLY A 450 6.76 -35.38 14.87
C GLY A 450 6.39 -35.19 13.40
N VAL A 451 7.36 -35.40 12.51
CA VAL A 451 7.20 -35.17 11.07
C VAL A 451 6.57 -36.40 10.42
N GLN A 452 5.44 -36.18 9.77
CA GLN A 452 4.63 -37.19 9.10
C GLN A 452 4.40 -36.82 7.63
N GLN A 453 3.90 -37.76 6.85
CA GLN A 453 3.56 -37.56 5.44
C GLN A 453 2.07 -37.73 5.19
N VAL A 454 1.53 -36.91 4.30
CA VAL A 454 0.17 -37.05 3.80
C VAL A 454 0.18 -37.16 2.28
N ARG A 455 -0.58 -38.12 1.75
CA ARG A 455 -0.61 -38.44 0.31
C ARG A 455 -1.99 -38.23 -0.28
N LEU A 456 -2.04 -37.48 -1.38
CA LEU A 456 -3.24 -37.25 -2.17
C LEU A 456 -3.24 -38.16 -3.40
N ARG A 457 -4.22 -39.06 -3.51
CA ARG A 457 -4.29 -40.10 -4.55
C ARG A 457 -5.66 -40.20 -5.19
N CYS A 458 -5.71 -40.43 -6.49
CA CYS A 458 -6.94 -40.77 -7.19
C CYS A 458 -7.19 -42.28 -7.10
N THR A 459 -8.32 -42.68 -6.53
CA THR A 459 -8.70 -44.10 -6.43
C THR A 459 -9.51 -44.54 -7.64
N LYS A 460 -10.27 -43.62 -8.26
CA LYS A 460 -11.01 -43.87 -9.49
C LYS A 460 -11.21 -42.59 -10.30
N LEU A 461 -10.72 -42.59 -11.53
CA LEU A 461 -10.89 -41.49 -12.47
C LEU A 461 -12.29 -41.54 -13.11
N ALA A 462 -13.03 -40.43 -13.05
CA ALA A 462 -14.38 -40.38 -13.64
C ALA A 462 -14.40 -39.93 -15.10
N LYS A 463 -13.52 -39.01 -15.49
CA LYS A 463 -13.43 -38.43 -16.84
C LYS A 463 -11.97 -38.28 -17.28
N GLY A 464 -11.63 -37.25 -18.07
CA GLY A 464 -10.26 -37.04 -18.57
C GLY A 464 -9.23 -36.47 -17.59
N ALA A 465 -9.62 -36.00 -16.41
CA ALA A 465 -8.72 -35.41 -15.41
C ALA A 465 -9.30 -35.59 -13.99
N VAL A 466 -8.44 -35.49 -12.97
CA VAL A 466 -8.81 -35.59 -11.57
C VAL A 466 -9.25 -34.22 -11.05
N MET A 467 -8.30 -33.34 -10.73
CA MET A 467 -8.52 -31.96 -10.24
C MET A 467 -7.18 -31.21 -10.14
N ASP A 468 -7.25 -29.90 -9.93
CA ASP A 468 -6.14 -29.07 -9.47
C ASP A 468 -6.25 -28.85 -7.95
N MET A 469 -5.12 -29.02 -7.23
CA MET A 469 -5.03 -28.84 -5.78
C MET A 469 -4.08 -27.71 -5.42
N ARG A 470 -4.62 -26.58 -4.93
CA ARG A 470 -3.82 -25.41 -4.52
C ARG A 470 -3.33 -25.49 -3.07
N GLN A 471 -4.16 -26.03 -2.18
CA GLN A 471 -3.84 -26.07 -0.76
C GLN A 471 -4.69 -27.11 -0.03
N ILE A 472 -4.11 -27.76 0.98
CA ILE A 472 -4.83 -28.55 1.99
C ILE A 472 -4.62 -27.88 3.34
N ARG A 473 -5.66 -27.85 4.19
CA ARG A 473 -5.55 -27.40 5.58
C ARG A 473 -6.06 -28.47 6.52
N LEU A 474 -5.28 -28.72 7.57
CA LEU A 474 -5.71 -29.49 8.72
C LEU A 474 -6.07 -28.47 9.80
N VAL A 475 -7.37 -28.32 10.07
CA VAL A 475 -7.91 -27.33 11.01
C VAL A 475 -8.35 -28.07 12.27
N PRO A 476 -7.79 -27.81 13.46
CA PRO A 476 -8.21 -28.51 14.68
C PRO A 476 -9.74 -28.46 14.89
N VAL A 477 -10.40 -29.61 15.09
CA VAL A 477 -11.84 -29.69 15.37
C VAL A 477 -12.10 -29.11 16.75
N GLY A 478 -13.01 -28.15 16.83
CA GLY A 478 -13.20 -27.32 18.02
C GLY A 478 -12.48 -25.97 17.94
N ALA A 479 -11.69 -25.73 16.89
CA ALA A 479 -11.42 -24.38 16.40
C ALA A 479 -12.67 -23.86 15.67
N ALA A 480 -13.09 -22.63 15.94
CA ALA A 480 -14.27 -22.03 15.31
C ALA A 480 -14.02 -21.76 13.80
N THR A 481 -15.06 -21.99 12.97
CA THR A 481 -15.16 -21.72 11.51
C THR A 481 -13.94 -21.09 10.84
N ALA A 482 -13.13 -21.91 10.13
CA ALA A 482 -11.89 -21.56 9.42
C ALA A 482 -11.31 -20.23 9.88
N ASN A 483 -10.60 -20.25 11.02
CA ASN A 483 -10.16 -19.06 11.73
C ASN A 483 -9.82 -17.96 10.73
N PRO A 484 -10.60 -16.86 10.72
CA PRO A 484 -10.39 -15.78 9.78
C PRO A 484 -8.91 -15.41 9.78
N ARG A 485 -8.35 -15.25 8.58
CA ARG A 485 -6.91 -15.11 8.44
C ARG A 485 -6.50 -13.70 8.75
N ASP A 486 -5.30 -13.56 9.28
CA ASP A 486 -4.64 -12.27 9.22
C ASP A 486 -4.27 -11.96 7.75
N MET A 487 -4.61 -10.77 7.27
CA MET A 487 -4.31 -10.33 5.91
C MET A 487 -2.80 -10.26 5.68
N ARG A 488 -1.99 -10.15 6.74
CA ARG A 488 -0.51 -10.21 6.64
C ARG A 488 -0.03 -11.56 6.11
N ASP A 489 -0.82 -12.60 6.27
CA ASP A 489 -0.53 -13.95 5.77
C ASP A 489 -0.89 -14.13 4.29
N VAL A 490 -1.51 -13.12 3.67
CA VAL A 490 -1.88 -13.13 2.24
C VAL A 490 -1.22 -11.94 1.56
N ALA A 491 -0.26 -12.21 0.69
CA ALA A 491 0.40 -11.15 -0.06
C ALA A 491 -0.61 -10.40 -0.96
N PRO A 492 -0.49 -9.07 -1.09
CA PRO A 492 -1.27 -8.33 -2.08
C PRO A 492 -0.83 -8.74 -3.49
N ASP A 493 -1.81 -8.93 -4.38
CA ASP A 493 -1.61 -9.19 -5.82
C ASP A 493 -1.93 -7.96 -6.67
N LEU A 494 -2.28 -6.85 -6.03
CA LEU A 494 -2.41 -5.53 -6.63
C LEU A 494 -1.47 -4.56 -5.94
N VAL A 495 -0.76 -3.77 -6.74
CA VAL A 495 0.07 -2.68 -6.27
C VAL A 495 -0.53 -1.39 -6.82
N PRO A 496 -1.15 -0.56 -5.96
CA PRO A 496 -1.58 0.77 -6.35
C PRO A 496 -0.38 1.58 -6.83
N PRO A 497 -0.52 2.39 -7.89
CA PRO A 497 0.53 3.32 -8.25
C PRO A 497 0.78 4.30 -7.10
N ALA A 498 2.04 4.71 -6.94
CA ALA A 498 2.40 5.70 -5.94
C ALA A 498 1.62 7.00 -6.19
N PHE A 499 1.08 7.56 -5.11
CA PHE A 499 0.44 8.87 -5.13
C PHE A 499 1.47 9.93 -5.54
N SER A 500 1.08 10.83 -6.45
CA SER A 500 1.97 11.90 -6.92
C SER A 500 1.23 13.19 -7.25
N ILE A 501 1.94 14.29 -7.47
CA ILE A 501 1.35 15.55 -7.95
C ILE A 501 1.49 15.76 -9.47
N LYS A 502 1.82 14.68 -10.19
CA LYS A 502 2.02 14.74 -11.64
C LYS A 502 0.70 15.05 -12.34
N THR A 503 0.80 15.49 -13.60
CA THR A 503 -0.38 15.61 -14.46
C THR A 503 -1.07 14.24 -14.59
N PRO A 504 -2.41 14.16 -14.43
CA PRO A 504 -3.13 12.90 -14.57
C PRO A 504 -2.85 12.20 -15.90
N ALA A 505 -2.53 10.92 -15.84
CA ALA A 505 -2.33 10.05 -17.00
C ALA A 505 -2.80 8.62 -16.69
N PRO A 506 -3.08 7.77 -17.71
CA PRO A 506 -3.44 6.37 -17.49
C PRO A 506 -2.50 5.65 -16.53
N GLY A 507 -3.07 4.91 -15.59
CA GLY A 507 -2.31 4.15 -14.59
C GLY A 507 -1.65 5.01 -13.51
N GLN A 508 -1.86 6.33 -13.48
CA GLN A 508 -1.33 7.20 -12.45
C GLN A 508 -2.39 7.55 -11.42
N HIS A 509 -2.00 7.54 -10.14
CA HIS A 509 -2.77 8.08 -9.03
C HIS A 509 -2.17 9.42 -8.62
N VAL A 510 -2.93 10.49 -8.80
CA VAL A 510 -2.44 11.85 -8.65
C VAL A 510 -3.34 12.71 -7.78
N LEU A 511 -2.77 13.74 -7.16
CA LEU A 511 -3.52 14.78 -6.48
C LEU A 511 -4.30 15.61 -7.50
N ARG A 512 -5.62 15.68 -7.32
CA ARG A 512 -6.52 16.55 -8.08
C ARG A 512 -7.05 17.65 -7.17
N LEU A 513 -6.89 18.90 -7.63
CA LEU A 513 -7.39 20.08 -6.94
C LEU A 513 -8.64 20.61 -7.64
N LEU A 514 -9.70 20.79 -6.86
CA LEU A 514 -10.89 21.53 -7.31
C LEU A 514 -10.66 23.03 -7.08
N PRO A 515 -11.00 23.89 -8.06
CA PRO A 515 -10.93 25.34 -7.87
C PRO A 515 -11.72 25.77 -6.64
N ASN A 516 -11.14 26.60 -5.76
CA ASN A 516 -11.81 27.11 -4.55
C ASN A 516 -12.35 26.04 -3.58
N GLN A 517 -11.91 24.78 -3.68
CA GLN A 517 -12.30 23.69 -2.79
C GLN A 517 -11.08 22.83 -2.41
N PRO A 518 -10.13 23.38 -1.60
CA PRO A 518 -9.11 22.56 -0.94
C PRO A 518 -9.77 21.50 -0.03
N PRO A 519 -9.07 20.42 0.36
CA PRO A 519 -7.63 20.17 0.22
C PRO A 519 -7.20 19.45 -1.07
N GLY A 520 -8.16 18.98 -1.86
CA GLY A 520 -7.91 18.11 -3.01
C GLY A 520 -8.32 16.66 -2.72
N HIS A 521 -8.20 15.82 -3.74
CA HIS A 521 -8.56 14.40 -3.65
C HIS A 521 -7.65 13.57 -4.56
N GLY A 522 -7.65 12.26 -4.37
CA GLY A 522 -6.95 11.34 -5.25
C GLY A 522 -7.73 11.09 -6.53
N LEU A 523 -7.05 11.17 -7.67
CA LEU A 523 -7.57 10.81 -8.98
C LEU A 523 -6.70 9.72 -9.57
N TYR A 524 -7.27 8.54 -9.76
CA TYR A 524 -6.65 7.45 -10.51
C TYR A 524 -7.36 7.27 -11.85
N LEU A 525 -6.62 7.46 -12.94
CA LEU A 525 -7.10 7.09 -14.28
C LEU A 525 -6.77 5.62 -14.54
N PRO A 526 -7.74 4.80 -14.98
CA PRO A 526 -7.49 3.39 -15.20
C PRO A 526 -6.39 3.17 -16.24
N THR A 527 -5.70 2.04 -16.16
CA THR A 527 -4.55 1.75 -17.03
C THR A 527 -4.95 1.79 -18.51
N ASN A 528 -6.18 1.38 -18.82
CA ASN A 528 -6.74 1.42 -20.17
C ASN A 528 -7.46 2.75 -20.52
N TRP A 529 -7.30 3.79 -19.70
CA TRP A 529 -7.95 5.08 -19.93
C TRP A 529 -7.59 5.67 -21.30
N ASN A 530 -8.62 6.21 -21.97
CA ASN A 530 -8.47 7.02 -23.16
C ASN A 530 -9.60 8.05 -23.21
N GLY A 531 -9.33 9.21 -23.80
CA GLY A 531 -10.30 10.30 -23.90
C GLY A 531 -11.46 10.07 -24.90
N GLY A 532 -11.52 8.91 -25.56
CA GLY A 532 -12.48 8.62 -26.62
C GLY A 532 -13.81 8.03 -26.15
N ARG A 533 -13.98 7.74 -24.85
CA ARG A 533 -15.22 7.19 -24.31
C ARG A 533 -15.56 7.75 -22.93
N LYS A 534 -16.80 7.49 -22.49
CA LYS A 534 -17.26 7.74 -21.14
C LYS A 534 -16.86 6.60 -20.19
N TRP A 535 -16.41 6.95 -18.99
CA TRP A 535 -15.85 6.01 -18.01
C TRP A 535 -16.69 5.97 -16.73
N PRO A 536 -17.06 4.78 -16.23
CA PRO A 536 -17.58 4.62 -14.88
C PRO A 536 -16.67 5.27 -13.84
N ILE A 537 -17.28 5.76 -12.75
CA ILE A 537 -16.56 6.45 -11.67
C ILE A 537 -16.78 5.66 -10.37
N LEU A 538 -15.69 5.19 -9.74
CA LEU A 538 -15.72 4.68 -8.38
C LEU A 538 -15.29 5.79 -7.44
N VAL A 539 -16.11 6.13 -6.45
CA VAL A 539 -15.82 7.17 -5.47
C VAL A 539 -15.62 6.54 -4.11
N GLU A 540 -14.41 6.65 -3.56
CA GLU A 540 -14.01 6.06 -2.29
C GLU A 540 -14.00 7.08 -1.15
N TRP A 541 -14.59 6.68 -0.02
CA TRP A 541 -14.35 7.30 1.30
C TRP A 541 -13.68 6.32 2.26
N THR A 542 -12.68 6.82 2.99
CA THR A 542 -11.85 6.02 3.91
C THR A 542 -12.47 5.86 5.31
N GLY A 543 -11.90 4.93 6.08
CA GLY A 543 -12.22 4.73 7.48
C GLY A 543 -11.87 5.90 8.39
N ASN A 544 -12.20 5.80 9.67
CA ASN A 544 -11.71 6.76 10.66
C ASN A 544 -10.19 6.60 10.82
N GLY A 545 -9.50 7.70 11.06
CA GLY A 545 -8.13 7.71 11.53
C GLY A 545 -7.88 8.72 12.65
N PRO A 546 -6.71 8.66 13.30
CA PRO A 546 -5.78 7.54 13.24
C PRO A 546 -6.36 6.29 13.93
N TYR A 547 -6.32 5.15 13.24
CA TYR A 547 -6.68 3.84 13.75
C TYR A 547 -5.51 2.89 13.52
N ARG A 548 -5.16 2.13 14.56
CA ARG A 548 -4.22 1.02 14.49
C ARG A 548 -4.61 -0.06 15.50
N ASN A 549 -4.35 -1.31 15.17
CA ASN A 549 -4.48 -2.42 16.12
C ASN A 549 -3.27 -3.37 16.05
N ASP A 550 -3.26 -4.36 16.95
CA ASP A 550 -2.18 -5.34 17.09
C ASP A 550 -2.05 -6.31 15.89
N ARG A 551 -3.05 -6.33 14.99
CA ARG A 551 -3.01 -7.06 13.72
C ARG A 551 -2.34 -6.27 12.59
N GLY A 552 -1.87 -5.06 12.88
CA GLY A 552 -1.26 -4.19 11.88
C GLY A 552 -2.26 -3.55 10.94
N ASP A 553 -3.55 -3.57 11.28
CA ASP A 553 -4.56 -2.78 10.57
C ASP A 553 -4.26 -1.31 10.80
N VAL A 554 -4.37 -0.51 9.75
CA VAL A 554 -4.15 0.93 9.80
C VAL A 554 -5.22 1.61 8.97
N SER A 555 -5.78 2.68 9.52
CA SER A 555 -6.55 3.67 8.76
C SER A 555 -6.13 5.04 9.25
N THR A 556 -5.59 5.87 8.37
CA THR A 556 -5.24 7.26 8.71
C THR A 556 -6.41 8.21 8.51
N GLY A 557 -7.47 7.79 7.81
CA GLY A 557 -8.57 8.66 7.41
C GLY A 557 -8.22 9.61 6.28
N GLU A 558 -6.97 9.60 5.81
CA GLU A 558 -6.48 10.36 4.66
C GLU A 558 -6.94 9.71 3.36
N PHE A 559 -7.32 10.52 2.38
CA PHE A 559 -7.81 9.99 1.10
C PHE A 559 -6.67 9.41 0.25
N GLU A 560 -5.43 9.84 0.44
CA GLU A 560 -4.28 9.38 -0.33
C GLU A 560 -3.88 7.95 -0.02
N GLN A 561 -4.29 7.45 1.14
CA GLN A 561 -4.04 6.07 1.56
C GLN A 561 -5.15 5.11 1.14
N SER A 562 -6.22 5.61 0.52
CA SER A 562 -7.35 4.82 -0.01
C SER A 562 -6.87 3.65 -0.87
N GLN A 563 -7.34 2.44 -0.56
CA GLN A 563 -6.99 1.23 -1.30
C GLN A 563 -8.19 0.50 -1.88
N LEU A 564 -9.41 0.78 -1.42
CA LEU A 564 -10.56 -0.05 -1.65
C LEU A 564 -11.03 0.03 -3.11
N ALA A 565 -11.28 1.22 -3.66
CA ALA A 565 -11.77 1.38 -5.03
C ALA A 565 -10.75 0.88 -6.06
N PHE A 566 -9.46 1.20 -5.87
CA PHE A 566 -8.39 0.64 -6.72
C PHE A 566 -8.32 -0.89 -6.61
N GLY A 567 -8.35 -1.43 -5.38
CA GLY A 567 -8.30 -2.87 -5.15
C GLY A 567 -9.48 -3.61 -5.79
N LEU A 568 -10.68 -3.04 -5.69
CA LEU A 568 -11.90 -3.59 -6.27
C LEU A 568 -11.92 -3.47 -7.79
N SER A 569 -11.53 -2.34 -8.38
CA SER A 569 -11.44 -2.20 -9.85
C SER A 569 -10.27 -3.00 -10.45
N GLY A 570 -9.23 -3.26 -9.65
CA GLY A 570 -7.96 -3.80 -10.14
C GLY A 570 -7.15 -2.81 -10.97
N GLY A 571 -7.53 -1.53 -10.97
CA GLY A 571 -6.87 -0.49 -11.76
C GLY A 571 -7.35 -0.37 -13.21
N TYR A 572 -8.47 -1.00 -13.57
CA TYR A 572 -9.02 -1.01 -14.94
C TYR A 572 -10.47 -0.56 -14.96
N ASP A 573 -10.93 -0.14 -16.15
CA ASP A 573 -12.35 0.03 -16.50
C ASP A 573 -13.16 1.09 -15.74
N ALA A 574 -12.60 1.71 -14.71
CA ALA A 574 -13.21 2.82 -14.00
C ALA A 574 -12.18 3.87 -13.56
N ILE A 575 -12.58 5.13 -13.58
CA ILE A 575 -11.87 6.21 -12.90
C ILE A 575 -12.12 6.05 -11.40
N CYS A 576 -11.06 6.05 -10.58
CA CYS A 576 -11.22 6.01 -9.13
C CYS A 576 -10.94 7.38 -8.55
N LEU A 577 -11.87 7.89 -7.75
CA LEU A 577 -11.74 9.10 -6.96
C LEU A 577 -11.60 8.69 -5.50
N SER A 578 -10.56 9.15 -4.82
CA SER A 578 -10.39 8.99 -3.38
C SER A 578 -10.67 10.33 -2.73
N LEU A 579 -11.90 10.53 -2.25
CA LEU A 579 -12.37 11.83 -1.77
C LEU A 579 -12.16 12.00 -0.26
N PRO A 580 -11.86 13.21 0.21
CA PRO A 580 -11.99 13.52 1.62
C PRO A 580 -13.46 13.57 2.05
N LEU A 581 -13.71 13.27 3.32
CA LEU A 581 -14.85 13.83 4.04
C LEU A 581 -14.43 15.19 4.59
N VAL A 582 -15.31 16.19 4.55
CA VAL A 582 -14.91 17.58 4.80
C VAL A 582 -15.81 18.29 5.81
N ASP A 583 -15.24 19.33 6.45
CA ASP A 583 -15.99 20.30 7.24
C ASP A 583 -16.64 21.38 6.35
N GLU A 584 -17.41 22.31 6.94
CA GLU A 584 -18.04 23.41 6.20
C GLU A 584 -17.05 24.37 5.54
N ARG A 585 -15.79 24.39 6.00
CA ARG A 585 -14.70 25.16 5.38
C ARG A 585 -14.01 24.39 4.24
N GLY A 586 -14.41 23.15 3.99
CA GLY A 586 -13.84 22.26 2.99
C GLY A 586 -12.60 21.50 3.47
N ALA A 587 -12.15 21.63 4.72
CA ALA A 587 -10.96 20.94 5.21
C ALA A 587 -11.18 19.43 5.33
N SER A 588 -10.15 18.64 5.01
CA SER A 588 -10.15 17.19 5.21
C SER A 588 -10.38 16.84 6.67
N LEU A 589 -11.32 15.94 6.92
CA LEU A 589 -11.56 15.34 8.20
C LEU A 589 -11.09 13.89 8.18
N PHE A 590 -10.35 13.50 9.22
CA PHE A 590 -9.86 12.14 9.42
C PHE A 590 -10.81 11.33 10.31
N GLN A 591 -11.72 11.99 11.01
CA GLN A 591 -12.81 11.39 11.77
C GLN A 591 -14.14 12.03 11.38
N TRP A 592 -15.14 11.19 11.12
CA TRP A 592 -16.50 11.59 10.70
C TRP A 592 -16.50 12.59 9.52
N TRP A 593 -17.58 13.33 9.36
CA TRP A 593 -17.80 14.39 8.36
C TRP A 593 -18.50 15.58 9.05
N GLY A 594 -18.34 16.79 8.53
CA GLY A 594 -18.87 17.99 9.21
C GLY A 594 -18.24 18.23 10.59
N GLU A 595 -18.66 19.32 11.26
CA GLU A 595 -18.16 19.64 12.60
C GLU A 595 -19.09 19.09 13.68
N ALA A 596 -18.51 18.57 14.76
CA ALA A 596 -19.28 18.21 15.95
C ALA A 596 -19.93 19.46 16.58
N PRO A 597 -21.13 19.34 17.20
CA PRO A 597 -21.89 18.10 17.39
C PRO A 597 -22.83 17.75 16.23
N ASP A 598 -22.94 18.60 15.21
CA ASP A 598 -24.00 18.52 14.20
C ASP A 598 -23.67 17.51 13.08
N TYR A 599 -22.38 17.40 12.71
CA TYR A 599 -21.87 16.52 11.66
C TYR A 599 -22.67 16.64 10.35
N ASP A 600 -22.92 17.88 9.91
CA ASP A 600 -23.68 18.17 8.70
C ASP A 600 -22.99 17.57 7.45
N PRO A 601 -23.68 16.72 6.65
CA PRO A 601 -23.12 16.16 5.43
C PRO A 601 -23.02 17.15 4.26
N ALA A 602 -23.63 18.34 4.34
CA ALA A 602 -23.82 19.25 3.22
C ALA A 602 -22.50 19.62 2.51
N ALA A 603 -21.44 19.98 3.25
CA ALA A 603 -20.15 20.28 2.63
C ALA A 603 -19.54 19.09 1.89
N THR A 604 -19.68 17.89 2.45
CA THR A 604 -19.21 16.65 1.80
C THR A 604 -20.01 16.35 0.53
N VAL A 605 -21.34 16.55 0.53
CA VAL A 605 -22.18 16.38 -0.67
C VAL A 605 -21.80 17.39 -1.75
N ARG A 606 -21.55 18.65 -1.38
CA ARG A 606 -21.07 19.69 -2.32
C ARG A 606 -19.74 19.29 -2.95
N TYR A 607 -18.80 18.78 -2.15
CA TYR A 607 -17.50 18.33 -2.63
C TYR A 607 -17.63 17.13 -3.57
N LEU A 608 -18.43 16.12 -3.21
CA LEU A 608 -18.74 14.95 -4.04
C LEU A 608 -19.26 15.38 -5.42
N LYS A 609 -20.27 16.26 -5.44
CA LYS A 609 -20.87 16.78 -6.67
C LYS A 609 -19.84 17.50 -7.54
N ALA A 610 -19.00 18.35 -6.94
CA ALA A 610 -17.96 19.08 -7.65
C ALA A 610 -16.87 18.15 -8.22
N ALA A 611 -16.44 17.14 -7.46
CA ALA A 611 -15.46 16.16 -7.92
C ALA A 611 -15.97 15.31 -9.08
N ILE A 612 -17.23 14.86 -9.02
CA ILE A 612 -17.88 14.13 -10.12
C ILE A 612 -17.94 15.03 -11.37
N ALA A 613 -18.39 16.27 -11.23
CA ALA A 613 -18.49 17.22 -12.35
C ALA A 613 -17.13 17.48 -13.02
N ASP A 614 -16.10 17.80 -12.23
CA ASP A 614 -14.72 18.00 -12.73
C ASP A 614 -14.20 16.75 -13.45
N THR A 615 -14.49 15.57 -12.91
CA THR A 615 -14.08 14.29 -13.51
C THR A 615 -14.79 14.02 -14.84
N CYS A 616 -16.09 14.32 -14.91
CA CYS A 616 -16.88 14.17 -16.12
C CYS A 616 -16.38 15.11 -17.24
N GLU A 617 -16.07 16.35 -16.88
CA GLU A 617 -15.63 17.40 -17.79
C GLU A 617 -14.21 17.13 -18.31
N LYS A 618 -13.26 16.83 -17.40
CA LYS A 618 -11.83 16.81 -17.74
C LYS A 618 -11.28 15.44 -18.10
N TYR A 619 -11.90 14.37 -17.59
CA TYR A 619 -11.37 13.01 -17.72
C TYR A 619 -12.36 12.02 -18.35
N GLY A 620 -13.50 12.52 -18.85
CA GLY A 620 -14.48 11.69 -19.53
C GLY A 620 -15.28 10.77 -18.60
N GLY A 621 -15.43 11.13 -17.32
CA GLY A 621 -16.34 10.42 -16.42
C GLY A 621 -17.78 10.37 -16.94
N ASP A 622 -18.48 9.28 -16.62
CA ASP A 622 -19.90 9.07 -16.88
C ASP A 622 -20.71 9.34 -15.60
N PRO A 623 -21.48 10.44 -15.54
CA PRO A 623 -22.27 10.79 -14.37
C PRO A 623 -23.43 9.81 -14.12
N SER A 624 -23.80 8.97 -15.10
CA SER A 624 -24.83 7.94 -14.93
C SER A 624 -24.27 6.63 -14.35
N HIS A 625 -22.94 6.48 -14.29
CA HIS A 625 -22.22 5.29 -13.83
C HIS A 625 -21.29 5.59 -12.64
N VAL A 626 -21.80 6.34 -11.66
CA VAL A 626 -21.10 6.65 -10.40
C VAL A 626 -21.45 5.61 -9.34
N ILE A 627 -20.44 4.99 -8.75
CA ILE A 627 -20.56 3.96 -7.72
C ILE A 627 -19.81 4.43 -6.47
N LEU A 628 -20.49 4.46 -5.33
CA LEU A 628 -19.83 4.80 -4.05
C LEU A 628 -19.16 3.56 -3.46
N VAL A 629 -18.01 3.75 -2.83
CA VAL A 629 -17.22 2.70 -2.17
C VAL A 629 -16.80 3.25 -0.80
N GLY A 630 -17.07 2.52 0.27
CA GLY A 630 -16.79 3.00 1.61
C GLY A 630 -16.13 1.94 2.49
N PHE A 631 -15.10 2.34 3.25
CA PHE A 631 -14.51 1.54 4.31
C PHE A 631 -14.82 2.15 5.68
N SER A 632 -15.35 1.36 6.63
CA SER A 632 -15.59 1.76 8.02
C SER A 632 -16.42 3.05 8.11
N ARG A 633 -15.87 4.18 8.58
CA ARG A 633 -16.52 5.51 8.48
C ARG A 633 -17.06 5.79 7.08
N GLY A 634 -16.26 5.56 6.04
CA GLY A 634 -16.68 5.76 4.65
C GLY A 634 -17.85 4.87 4.26
N SER A 635 -17.93 3.65 4.81
CA SER A 635 -19.07 2.73 4.60
C SER A 635 -20.35 3.24 5.27
N ILE A 636 -20.24 3.88 6.43
CA ILE A 636 -21.36 4.58 7.08
C ILE A 636 -21.76 5.79 6.21
N ALA A 637 -20.78 6.56 5.73
CA ALA A 637 -21.00 7.76 4.92
C ALA A 637 -21.72 7.46 3.59
N VAL A 638 -21.53 6.28 2.98
CA VAL A 638 -22.29 5.86 1.79
C VAL A 638 -23.80 6.06 1.99
N ASN A 639 -24.32 5.71 3.16
CA ASN A 639 -25.75 5.87 3.46
C ASN A 639 -26.04 7.18 4.20
N ALA A 640 -25.27 7.53 5.23
CA ALA A 640 -25.53 8.71 6.03
C ALA A 640 -25.35 10.03 5.24
N VAL A 641 -24.30 10.13 4.43
CA VAL A 641 -24.01 11.28 3.55
C VAL A 641 -24.67 11.07 2.20
N GLY A 642 -24.48 9.90 1.58
CA GLY A 642 -24.94 9.61 0.22
C GLY A 642 -26.46 9.52 0.06
N LEU A 643 -27.23 9.36 1.15
CA LEU A 643 -28.69 9.40 1.17
C LEU A 643 -29.24 10.53 2.07
N SER A 644 -28.41 11.51 2.43
CA SER A 644 -28.80 12.66 3.28
C SER A 644 -29.91 13.50 2.65
N SER A 645 -29.93 13.61 1.32
CA SER A 645 -30.92 14.34 0.53
C SER A 645 -31.20 13.63 -0.80
N ASP A 646 -32.28 14.03 -1.48
CA ASP A 646 -32.59 13.50 -2.82
C ASP A 646 -31.53 13.90 -3.85
N GLU A 647 -30.89 15.07 -3.66
CA GLU A 647 -29.74 15.48 -4.46
C GLU A 647 -28.56 14.52 -4.27
N ALA A 648 -28.18 14.24 -3.01
CA ALA A 648 -27.09 13.31 -2.72
C ALA A 648 -27.37 11.90 -3.27
N ALA A 649 -28.60 11.41 -3.07
CA ALA A 649 -29.04 10.10 -3.55
C ALA A 649 -29.10 10.03 -5.10
N GLY A 650 -29.22 11.18 -5.78
CA GLY A 650 -29.22 11.28 -7.23
C GLY A 650 -27.83 11.25 -7.87
N LEU A 651 -26.74 11.38 -7.10
CA LEU A 651 -25.37 11.44 -7.63
C LEU A 651 -24.76 10.08 -7.96
N TRP A 652 -25.37 8.98 -7.56
CA TRP A 652 -24.79 7.64 -7.67
C TRP A 652 -25.84 6.54 -7.92
N LYS A 653 -25.42 5.44 -8.55
CA LYS A 653 -26.31 4.34 -8.98
C LYS A 653 -26.23 3.09 -8.12
N ALA A 654 -25.07 2.80 -7.53
CA ALA A 654 -24.81 1.60 -6.74
C ALA A 654 -23.73 1.87 -5.69
N ALA A 655 -23.59 1.01 -4.67
CA ALA A 655 -22.52 1.17 -3.70
C ALA A 655 -21.91 -0.13 -3.14
N VAL A 656 -20.67 -0.05 -2.66
CA VAL A 656 -19.98 -1.09 -1.89
C VAL A 656 -19.70 -0.57 -0.48
N CYS A 657 -20.20 -1.28 0.53
CA CYS A 657 -20.10 -0.92 1.95
C CYS A 657 -19.23 -1.95 2.68
N PHE A 658 -18.04 -1.57 3.15
CA PHE A 658 -17.14 -2.43 3.91
C PHE A 658 -17.07 -2.08 5.41
N SER A 659 -17.31 -3.09 6.26
CA SER A 659 -17.17 -3.15 7.73
C SER A 659 -18.33 -2.60 8.58
N HIS A 660 -18.79 -1.37 8.30
CA HIS A 660 -19.85 -0.74 9.10
C HIS A 660 -21.02 -0.28 8.22
N TYR A 661 -22.19 -0.07 8.81
CA TYR A 661 -23.39 0.33 8.08
C TYR A 661 -24.25 1.29 8.92
N ASP A 662 -24.85 2.29 8.26
CA ASP A 662 -25.69 3.30 8.91
C ASP A 662 -26.95 2.67 9.54
N GLY A 663 -27.25 3.01 10.79
CA GLY A 663 -28.41 2.52 11.53
C GLY A 663 -28.27 1.16 12.24
N VAL A 664 -27.17 0.42 12.03
CA VAL A 664 -26.91 -0.85 12.76
C VAL A 664 -26.65 -0.59 14.24
N GLN A 665 -25.98 0.51 14.55
CA GLN A 665 -25.76 1.04 15.90
C GLN A 665 -25.77 2.56 15.86
N GLU A 666 -25.84 3.20 17.03
CA GLU A 666 -25.73 4.64 17.14
C GLU A 666 -24.29 5.10 16.86
N TRP A 667 -24.20 6.21 16.13
CA TRP A 667 -22.96 6.88 15.74
C TRP A 667 -22.97 8.33 16.25
N PRO A 668 -21.82 9.03 16.30
CA PRO A 668 -21.71 10.36 16.90
C PRO A 668 -22.52 11.48 16.21
N PHE A 669 -23.02 11.26 14.99
CA PHE A 669 -23.83 12.24 14.28
C PHE A 669 -25.32 12.15 14.64
N ALA A 670 -26.01 13.28 14.59
CA ALA A 670 -27.44 13.36 14.88
C ALA A 670 -28.27 12.53 13.89
N GLY A 671 -29.25 11.79 14.40
CA GLY A 671 -30.08 10.92 13.57
C GLY A 671 -29.37 9.64 13.10
N SER A 672 -28.33 9.19 13.79
CA SER A 672 -27.69 7.89 13.54
C SER A 672 -28.51 6.69 14.06
N ASP A 673 -29.58 6.96 14.82
CA ASP A 673 -30.51 5.95 15.32
C ASP A 673 -31.20 5.18 14.19
N ALA A 674 -31.59 3.94 14.47
CA ALA A 674 -32.19 3.02 13.49
C ALA A 674 -33.42 3.60 12.75
N PRO A 675 -34.39 4.27 13.41
CA PRO A 675 -35.49 4.98 12.73
C PRO A 675 -35.03 6.05 11.74
N SER A 676 -34.15 6.96 12.17
CA SER A 676 -33.64 8.04 11.31
C SER A 676 -32.84 7.48 10.11
N ALA A 677 -32.03 6.45 10.34
CA ALA A 677 -31.30 5.74 9.29
C ALA A 677 -32.26 5.03 8.31
N ARG A 678 -33.34 4.42 8.78
CA ARG A 678 -34.39 3.84 7.92
C ARG A 678 -35.03 4.89 7.02
N THR A 679 -35.28 6.10 7.52
CA THR A 679 -35.80 7.21 6.70
C THR A 679 -34.82 7.62 5.60
N ARG A 680 -33.51 7.71 5.89
CA ARG A 680 -32.50 7.94 4.83
C ARG A 680 -32.47 6.79 3.83
N LEU A 681 -32.48 5.55 4.33
CA LEU A 681 -32.38 4.34 3.52
C LEU A 681 -33.53 4.19 2.52
N GLN A 682 -34.71 4.77 2.78
CA GLN A 682 -35.81 4.83 1.80
C GLN A 682 -35.40 5.50 0.47
N ARG A 683 -34.45 6.46 0.49
CA ARG A 683 -33.94 7.11 -0.73
C ARG A 683 -33.03 6.20 -1.58
N LEU A 684 -32.60 5.07 -1.03
CA LEU A 684 -31.86 4.06 -1.79
C LEU A 684 -32.71 3.55 -2.95
N GLY A 685 -34.01 3.33 -2.72
CA GLY A 685 -34.92 2.74 -3.69
C GLY A 685 -34.41 1.37 -4.16
N ASN A 686 -34.29 1.19 -5.47
CA ASN A 686 -33.80 -0.06 -6.08
C ASN A 686 -32.29 -0.05 -6.38
N LYS A 687 -31.52 0.93 -5.85
CA LYS A 687 -30.07 0.98 -6.08
C LYS A 687 -29.40 -0.23 -5.42
N PRO A 688 -28.59 -1.00 -6.16
CA PRO A 688 -27.95 -2.17 -5.59
C PRO A 688 -26.80 -1.79 -4.66
N GLN A 689 -26.66 -2.54 -3.57
CA GLN A 689 -25.54 -2.43 -2.64
C GLN A 689 -24.87 -3.77 -2.40
N PHE A 690 -23.54 -3.77 -2.40
CA PHE A 690 -22.73 -4.88 -1.95
C PHE A 690 -22.21 -4.59 -0.54
N ILE A 691 -22.67 -5.34 0.45
CA ILE A 691 -22.33 -5.17 1.86
C ILE A 691 -21.36 -6.27 2.25
N VAL A 692 -20.19 -5.88 2.75
CA VAL A 692 -19.11 -6.79 3.12
C VAL A 692 -18.51 -6.40 4.46
N SER A 693 -18.03 -7.37 5.25
CA SER A 693 -17.31 -7.08 6.49
C SER A 693 -16.14 -8.03 6.72
N GLU A 694 -15.33 -7.71 7.72
CA GLU A 694 -14.37 -8.64 8.30
C GLU A 694 -15.07 -9.95 8.66
N SER A 695 -14.30 -11.03 8.57
CA SER A 695 -14.72 -12.33 9.07
C SER A 695 -14.49 -12.40 10.58
N SER A 696 -15.45 -12.97 11.30
CA SER A 696 -15.37 -13.13 12.76
C SER A 696 -14.76 -14.49 13.14
N ALA A 697 -13.85 -14.50 14.11
CA ALA A 697 -13.28 -15.74 14.66
C ALA A 697 -14.20 -16.37 15.72
N SER A 698 -15.11 -15.59 16.28
CA SER A 698 -16.03 -16.02 17.33
C SER A 698 -17.28 -15.14 17.33
N GLY A 699 -18.45 -15.72 17.03
CA GLY A 699 -19.73 -15.00 17.03
C GLY A 699 -20.08 -14.31 15.70
N PRO A 700 -21.25 -13.66 15.62
CA PRO A 700 -21.76 -13.04 14.38
C PRO A 700 -20.88 -11.89 13.90
N SER A 701 -20.65 -11.84 12.59
CA SER A 701 -19.86 -10.78 11.94
C SER A 701 -20.67 -9.50 11.73
N GLN A 702 -20.01 -8.39 11.37
CA GLN A 702 -20.69 -7.11 11.12
C GLN A 702 -21.68 -7.21 9.93
N VAL A 703 -21.37 -8.03 8.92
CA VAL A 703 -22.31 -8.28 7.81
C VAL A 703 -23.56 -9.03 8.28
N ASP A 704 -23.44 -9.93 9.27
CA ASP A 704 -24.59 -10.61 9.87
C ASP A 704 -25.47 -9.62 10.65
N GLN A 705 -24.84 -8.72 11.42
CA GLN A 705 -25.56 -7.66 12.13
C GLN A 705 -26.27 -6.71 11.16
N THR A 706 -25.60 -6.36 10.04
CA THR A 706 -26.18 -5.51 9.00
C THR A 706 -27.35 -6.20 8.31
N LYS A 707 -27.23 -7.49 8.00
CA LYS A 707 -28.32 -8.28 7.42
C LYS A 707 -29.54 -8.31 8.34
N ASN A 708 -29.33 -8.60 9.63
CA ASN A 708 -30.39 -8.59 10.62
C ASN A 708 -31.06 -7.21 10.73
N TYR A 709 -30.26 -6.13 10.71
CA TYR A 709 -30.79 -4.77 10.69
C TYR A 709 -31.68 -4.51 9.47
N LEU A 710 -31.19 -4.84 8.27
CA LEU A 710 -31.92 -4.62 7.02
C LEU A 710 -33.21 -5.44 6.95
N ASP A 711 -33.20 -6.69 7.40
CA ASP A 711 -34.39 -7.55 7.48
C ASP A 711 -35.49 -6.92 8.37
N MET A 712 -35.11 -6.21 9.45
CA MET A 712 -36.05 -5.49 10.32
C MET A 712 -36.62 -4.21 9.70
N THR A 713 -36.00 -3.66 8.65
CA THR A 713 -36.49 -2.41 8.03
C THR A 713 -37.67 -2.62 7.08
N GLU A 714 -37.98 -3.87 6.70
CA GLU A 714 -38.97 -4.24 5.68
C GLU A 714 -38.77 -3.57 4.30
N LEU A 715 -37.64 -2.90 4.09
CA LEU A 715 -37.30 -2.27 2.81
C LEU A 715 -36.85 -3.35 1.83
N LYS A 716 -37.49 -3.40 0.66
CA LYS A 716 -37.06 -4.27 -0.44
C LYS A 716 -35.92 -3.58 -1.20
N GLY A 717 -34.68 -3.88 -0.83
CA GLY A 717 -33.47 -3.41 -1.54
C GLY A 717 -32.75 -4.56 -2.26
N ASP A 718 -31.93 -4.22 -3.25
CA ASP A 718 -31.04 -5.16 -3.94
C ASP A 718 -29.71 -5.23 -3.18
N PHE A 719 -29.67 -6.11 -2.16
CA PHE A 719 -28.52 -6.28 -1.28
C PHE A 719 -27.78 -7.59 -1.58
N THR A 720 -26.47 -7.49 -1.75
CA THR A 720 -25.56 -8.64 -1.79
C THR A 720 -24.67 -8.63 -0.55
N PHE A 721 -24.49 -9.77 0.12
CA PHE A 721 -23.74 -9.87 1.37
C PHE A 721 -22.53 -10.80 1.25
N ALA A 722 -21.39 -10.43 1.83
CA ALA A 722 -20.24 -11.32 1.96
C ALA A 722 -19.39 -11.01 3.21
N ALA A 723 -18.52 -11.95 3.59
CA ALA A 723 -17.41 -11.67 4.50
C ALA A 723 -16.08 -11.68 3.72
N THR A 724 -15.13 -10.82 4.08
CA THR A 724 -13.86 -10.67 3.35
C THR A 724 -12.98 -11.91 3.35
N GLY A 725 -13.15 -12.77 4.36
CA GLY A 725 -12.26 -13.90 4.66
C GLY A 725 -11.03 -13.51 5.51
N PHE A 726 -10.97 -12.27 5.99
CA PHE A 726 -9.88 -11.73 6.81
C PHE A 726 -10.41 -11.20 8.14
N LEU A 727 -9.59 -11.30 9.19
CA LEU A 727 -9.82 -10.68 10.51
C LEU A 727 -9.71 -9.16 10.48
N ASN A 728 -9.08 -8.63 9.44
CA ASN A 728 -8.48 -7.32 9.44
C ASN A 728 -9.48 -6.24 9.09
N HIS A 729 -9.58 -5.27 9.98
CA HIS A 729 -10.30 -4.02 9.77
C HIS A 729 -9.44 -3.06 8.94
N SER A 730 -9.25 -3.39 7.66
CA SER A 730 -8.40 -2.61 6.75
C SER A 730 -8.80 -2.80 5.30
N ASP A 731 -9.08 -1.69 4.60
CA ASP A 731 -9.33 -1.62 3.14
C ASP A 731 -8.25 -2.29 2.28
N ARG A 732 -7.02 -2.43 2.79
CA ARG A 732 -5.92 -3.16 2.15
C ARG A 732 -6.27 -4.62 1.85
N TRP A 733 -7.31 -5.19 2.45
CA TRP A 733 -7.80 -6.51 2.08
C TRP A 733 -8.16 -6.59 0.58
N ALA A 734 -8.61 -5.49 -0.02
CA ALA A 734 -8.97 -5.44 -1.43
C ALA A 734 -7.76 -5.52 -2.37
N LEU A 735 -6.56 -5.26 -1.87
CA LEU A 735 -5.32 -5.50 -2.61
C LEU A 735 -4.92 -6.97 -2.67
N ARG A 736 -5.66 -7.84 -1.96
CA ARG A 736 -5.36 -9.27 -1.82
C ARG A 736 -6.44 -10.13 -2.47
N PRO A 737 -6.06 -11.30 -3.00
CA PRO A 737 -7.03 -12.23 -3.53
C PRO A 737 -7.90 -12.77 -2.40
N SER A 738 -9.21 -12.60 -2.56
CA SER A 738 -10.22 -13.26 -1.72
C SER A 738 -11.48 -13.56 -2.55
N PRO A 739 -12.26 -14.57 -2.16
CA PRO A 739 -13.56 -14.84 -2.79
C PRO A 739 -14.47 -13.61 -2.79
N ALA A 740 -14.49 -12.85 -1.70
CA ALA A 740 -15.26 -11.62 -1.60
C ALA A 740 -14.85 -10.59 -2.65
N ARG A 741 -13.54 -10.39 -2.89
CA ARG A 741 -13.06 -9.44 -3.90
C ARG A 741 -13.51 -9.85 -5.30
N GLN A 742 -13.49 -11.15 -5.62
CA GLN A 742 -13.95 -11.65 -6.91
C GLN A 742 -15.45 -11.42 -7.10
N GLN A 743 -16.26 -11.75 -6.09
CA GLN A 743 -17.71 -11.52 -6.12
C GLN A 743 -18.03 -10.03 -6.34
N ILE A 744 -17.33 -9.14 -5.64
CA ILE A 744 -17.51 -7.69 -5.82
C ILE A 744 -17.10 -7.26 -7.23
N ARG A 745 -16.02 -7.78 -7.79
CA ARG A 745 -15.60 -7.47 -9.17
C ARG A 745 -16.64 -7.87 -10.22
N GLU A 746 -17.20 -9.07 -10.08
CA GLU A 746 -18.26 -9.54 -10.97
C GLU A 746 -19.53 -8.70 -10.81
N TRP A 747 -19.84 -8.31 -9.59
CA TRP A 747 -20.94 -7.38 -9.31
C TRP A 747 -20.69 -5.99 -9.92
N LEU A 748 -19.50 -5.41 -9.72
CA LEU A 748 -19.11 -4.11 -10.28
C LEU A 748 -19.17 -4.11 -11.80
N LYS A 749 -18.72 -5.18 -12.47
CA LYS A 749 -18.83 -5.30 -13.94
C LYS A 749 -20.27 -5.14 -14.44
N ARG A 750 -21.26 -5.66 -13.69
CA ARG A 750 -22.69 -5.48 -14.03
C ARG A 750 -23.14 -4.05 -13.78
N GLN A 751 -22.69 -3.42 -12.70
CA GLN A 751 -23.09 -2.05 -12.36
C GLN A 751 -22.43 -0.99 -13.26
N MET A 752 -21.24 -1.28 -13.79
CA MET A 752 -20.47 -0.41 -14.67
C MET A 752 -20.81 -0.60 -16.17
N ALA A 753 -21.60 -1.61 -16.51
CA ALA A 753 -22.05 -1.83 -17.88
C ALA A 753 -22.98 -0.69 -18.33
N PRO A 754 -22.82 -0.16 -19.58
CA PRO A 754 -23.61 0.95 -20.12
C PRO A 754 -25.13 0.74 -20.15
#